data_AF-C5LSB3-F1
#
_entry.id   AF-C5LSB3-F1
#
_cell.length_a   1.000
_cell.length_b   1.000
_cell.length_c   1.000
_cell.angle_alpha   90.00
_cell.angle_beta   90.00
_cell.angle_gamma   90.00
#
_symmetry.space_group_name_H-M   'P 1'
#
loop_
_entity.id
_entity.type
_entity.pdbx_description
1 polymer ?
#
loop_
_entity_poly.entity_id
_entity_poly.type
_entity_poly.pdbx_seq_one_letter_code
_entity_poly.pdbx_strand_id
1 'polypeptide(L)'
;MSGKNNVNINFKDMNHINGYGIIRGLQFSSFIFQYYALVVDLLVLGLTRASDIAGPPRMPNEFMQFTDLATEQRHPIRLYCRYVDQVHILFRFTDEEAKDLIQRFLTENPDPNNENIVGYNNKKCWPRDCRMRRIKHDVNLGRAVFWEIQNRLPRSLATMDWDTSFISVYSKDNPNLLFNMCGFEVRILPKIRQQMTVDAGGLGSTGHGEACWKLQNERNKELTATAYLRVDDDGMKKFENRVRQVLMASGSVTFTKIANKWNTCLIGLMTYYREAVIHTENLLDLLVKCENKIQTRIKIGLNSKMPSRFPPVVFYTPKELGGLGMLSMGHILIPQSDLRVSRQTDSGITHFRAGMSHDSDQLIPNLYRYIQSWESEFLDSQRVWAEYALKRQEAQAQNRRLTLEDLEDAWDRGIPRINTLFQKERHTLAYDKGWRVRMEFKQYHVNRNNPFWWTHQRHDGKLWNLNNYRTDMIQALGGVEGILEHTLFKGTYFPTWEGLFWEKASGFEESMRFKKLTNAQKSGLNQIPNRRFTLWWSPTINRANVYVGFQVQLDLTGIFMHGKIPTLKISLIQIFRAHLWQKIHESIVMDMCQVFDQELDALEIDTVQKETIHPRKSYKMNSSCADVLLFASYKWNVSKPSLLTEPRDNFDAQTKTTKYWLDIQLRWGDYDSHDIERYARAKFLDYTTDNMSIYPSPTGC
;
A
#
# COMPACT_ATOMS: atom_id res chain seq x y z
N MET A 1 29.17 -20.03 -24.61
CA MET A 1 28.82 -18.94 -23.67
C MET A 1 29.79 -17.78 -23.74
N SER A 2 31.11 -18.02 -23.73
CA SER A 2 32.14 -16.96 -23.76
C SER A 2 32.04 -16.02 -24.97
N GLY A 3 31.92 -16.53 -26.20
CA GLY A 3 31.75 -15.69 -27.39
C GLY A 3 30.51 -14.79 -27.40
N LYS A 4 29.49 -15.08 -26.56
CA LYS A 4 28.28 -14.26 -26.44
C LYS A 4 28.45 -13.06 -25.50
N ASN A 5 29.48 -13.06 -24.66
CA ASN A 5 29.86 -11.87 -23.88
C ASN A 5 30.67 -10.88 -24.74
N ASN A 6 31.35 -11.35 -25.77
CA ASN A 6 32.14 -10.53 -26.71
C ASN A 6 31.25 -9.97 -27.82
N VAL A 7 30.35 -9.07 -27.45
CA VAL A 7 29.44 -8.41 -28.38
C VAL A 7 29.68 -6.90 -28.38
N ASN A 8 29.21 -6.26 -29.44
CA ASN A 8 29.25 -4.83 -29.53
C ASN A 8 28.14 -4.20 -28.66
N ILE A 9 28.52 -3.31 -27.74
CA ILE A 9 27.59 -2.58 -26.87
C ILE A 9 27.38 -1.18 -27.44
N ASN A 10 26.14 -0.90 -27.82
CA ASN A 10 25.73 0.36 -28.40
C ASN A 10 24.88 1.18 -27.42
N PHE A 11 25.16 2.47 -27.32
CA PHE A 11 24.31 3.45 -26.65
C PHE A 11 24.26 4.73 -27.48
N LYS A 12 23.14 4.97 -28.16
CA LYS A 12 23.02 6.02 -29.19
C LYS A 12 24.15 5.86 -30.22
N ASP A 13 25.01 6.88 -30.36
CA ASP A 13 26.12 6.90 -31.31
C ASP A 13 27.39 6.21 -30.75
N MET A 14 27.44 5.95 -29.44
CA MET A 14 28.58 5.29 -28.81
C MET A 14 28.52 3.79 -29.04
N ASN A 15 29.68 3.21 -29.34
CA ASN A 15 29.83 1.81 -29.71
C ASN A 15 31.21 1.34 -29.23
N HIS A 16 31.25 0.20 -28.52
CA HIS A 16 32.50 -0.48 -28.19
C HIS A 16 32.28 -1.99 -28.04
N ILE A 17 33.30 -2.77 -28.38
CA ILE A 17 33.30 -4.22 -28.19
C ILE A 17 33.64 -4.53 -26.72
N ASN A 18 32.80 -5.31 -26.04
CA ASN A 18 33.11 -5.78 -24.69
C ASN A 18 34.17 -6.89 -24.76
N GLY A 19 35.44 -6.54 -24.50
CA GLY A 19 36.57 -7.47 -24.55
C GLY A 19 36.98 -8.10 -23.23
N TYR A 20 36.37 -7.72 -22.09
CA TYR A 20 36.83 -8.15 -20.75
C TYR A 20 35.70 -8.69 -19.86
N GLY A 21 34.65 -7.90 -19.62
CA GLY A 21 33.64 -8.21 -18.60
C GLY A 21 32.56 -9.19 -19.06
N ILE A 22 31.72 -9.62 -18.11
CA ILE A 22 30.49 -10.38 -18.41
C ILE A 22 29.30 -9.45 -18.65
N ILE A 23 28.40 -9.84 -19.55
CA ILE A 23 27.16 -9.08 -19.80
C ILE A 23 26.03 -9.67 -18.94
N ARG A 24 25.65 -8.93 -17.90
CA ARG A 24 24.58 -9.31 -16.95
C ARG A 24 23.18 -9.40 -17.58
N GLY A 25 22.96 -8.78 -18.73
CA GLY A 25 21.67 -8.83 -19.45
C GLY A 25 21.41 -10.14 -20.20
N LEU A 26 22.39 -11.04 -20.29
CA LEU A 26 22.21 -12.35 -20.95
C LEU A 26 21.42 -13.31 -20.04
N GLN A 27 20.55 -14.14 -20.63
CA GLN A 27 19.67 -15.04 -19.88
C GLN A 27 20.42 -16.10 -19.05
N PHE A 28 21.60 -16.54 -19.50
CA PHE A 28 22.46 -17.49 -18.77
C PHE A 28 23.53 -16.81 -17.90
N SER A 29 23.54 -15.48 -17.81
CA SER A 29 24.55 -14.74 -17.03
C SER A 29 24.53 -15.11 -15.55
N SER A 30 23.34 -15.40 -15.00
CA SER A 30 23.17 -15.86 -13.62
C SER A 30 23.95 -17.15 -13.34
N PHE A 31 24.00 -18.08 -14.31
CA PHE A 31 24.75 -19.32 -14.16
C PHE A 31 26.27 -19.06 -14.15
N ILE A 32 26.77 -18.27 -15.10
CA ILE A 32 28.19 -17.90 -15.16
C ILE A 32 28.62 -17.22 -13.86
N PHE A 33 27.80 -16.28 -13.37
CA PHE A 33 28.09 -15.55 -12.14
C PHE A 33 28.16 -16.47 -10.93
N GLN A 34 27.18 -17.35 -10.74
CA GLN A 34 27.16 -18.29 -9.61
C GLN A 34 28.29 -19.31 -9.68
N TYR A 35 28.64 -19.77 -10.88
CA TYR A 35 29.77 -20.68 -11.06
C TYR A 35 31.11 -20.00 -10.76
N TYR A 36 31.30 -18.75 -11.23
CA TYR A 36 32.50 -17.98 -10.91
C TYR A 36 32.58 -17.63 -9.42
N ALA A 37 31.45 -17.31 -8.81
CA ALA A 37 31.32 -17.13 -7.37
C ALA A 37 31.79 -18.37 -6.60
N LEU A 38 31.36 -19.58 -7.01
CA LEU A 38 31.82 -20.83 -6.41
C LEU A 38 33.34 -20.98 -6.46
N VAL A 39 33.99 -20.60 -7.56
CA VAL A 39 35.47 -20.62 -7.66
C VAL A 39 36.10 -19.69 -6.63
N VAL A 40 35.54 -18.49 -6.45
CA VAL A 40 35.99 -17.53 -5.42
C VAL A 40 35.75 -18.09 -4.01
N ASP A 41 34.63 -18.77 -3.78
CA ASP A 41 34.29 -19.35 -2.48
C ASP A 41 35.29 -20.44 -2.08
N LEU A 42 35.76 -21.24 -3.06
CA LEU A 42 36.83 -22.23 -2.84
C LEU A 42 38.17 -21.59 -2.48
N LEU A 43 38.48 -20.40 -3.02
CA LEU A 43 39.69 -19.65 -2.64
C LEU A 43 39.58 -19.10 -1.21
N VAL A 44 38.40 -18.61 -0.82
CA VAL A 44 38.16 -18.07 0.54
C VAL A 44 38.16 -19.18 1.58
N LEU A 45 37.46 -20.28 1.34
CA LEU A 45 37.31 -21.38 2.31
C LEU A 45 38.51 -22.32 2.34
N GLY A 46 39.15 -22.54 1.19
CA GLY A 46 40.06 -23.66 0.98
C GLY A 46 39.31 -24.98 0.73
N LEU A 47 39.96 -25.92 0.05
CA LEU A 47 39.33 -27.18 -0.39
C LEU A 47 38.88 -28.06 0.78
N THR A 48 39.67 -28.11 1.86
CA THR A 48 39.36 -28.92 3.03
C THR A 48 38.10 -28.43 3.72
N ARG A 49 38.01 -27.14 4.04
CA ARG A 49 36.84 -26.58 4.72
C ARG A 49 35.60 -26.55 3.82
N ALA A 50 35.77 -26.30 2.53
CA ALA A 50 34.66 -26.38 1.58
C ALA A 50 34.07 -27.80 1.50
N SER A 51 34.92 -28.83 1.51
CA SER A 51 34.47 -30.23 1.52
C SER A 51 33.76 -30.61 2.82
N ASP A 52 34.19 -30.08 3.97
CA ASP A 52 33.52 -30.31 5.26
C ASP A 52 32.10 -29.73 5.27
N ILE A 53 31.94 -28.51 4.75
CA ILE A 53 30.66 -27.82 4.69
C ILE A 53 29.73 -28.52 3.70
N ALA A 54 30.22 -28.89 2.51
CA ALA A 54 29.42 -29.54 1.48
C ALA A 54 29.04 -31.00 1.82
N GLY A 55 29.85 -31.67 2.64
CA GLY A 55 29.69 -33.09 2.94
C GLY A 55 30.16 -34.01 1.80
N PRO A 56 30.11 -35.33 2.00
CA PRO A 56 30.54 -36.29 1.00
C PRO A 56 29.63 -36.25 -0.25
N PRO A 57 30.16 -36.39 -1.48
CA PRO A 57 29.36 -36.29 -2.70
C PRO A 57 28.18 -37.27 -2.82
N ARG A 58 28.25 -38.42 -2.10
CA ARG A 58 27.18 -39.41 -2.06
C ARG A 58 26.02 -39.01 -1.15
N MET A 59 26.29 -38.17 -0.16
CA MET A 59 25.34 -37.71 0.84
C MET A 59 25.72 -36.27 1.23
N PRO A 60 25.41 -35.28 0.36
CA PRO A 60 25.75 -33.89 0.63
C PRO A 60 24.98 -33.37 1.83
N ASN A 61 25.60 -32.48 2.59
CA ASN A 61 24.95 -31.81 3.72
C ASN A 61 23.91 -30.80 3.22
N GLU A 62 22.86 -30.57 4.01
CA GLU A 62 21.95 -29.45 3.78
C GLU A 62 22.56 -28.13 4.29
N PHE A 63 21.87 -27.03 4.01
CA PHE A 63 22.30 -25.70 4.44
C PHE A 63 22.46 -25.63 5.98
N MET A 64 23.61 -25.13 6.44
CA MET A 64 23.98 -25.01 7.86
C MET A 64 24.03 -26.34 8.64
N GLN A 65 24.23 -27.48 7.96
CA GLN A 65 24.44 -28.78 8.59
C GLN A 65 25.87 -29.29 8.36
N PHE A 66 26.36 -30.09 9.30
CA PHE A 66 27.61 -30.83 9.22
C PHE A 66 27.35 -32.32 9.47
N THR A 67 28.27 -33.17 9.06
CA THR A 67 28.20 -34.63 9.30
C THR A 67 28.20 -34.96 10.79
N ASP A 68 29.02 -34.24 11.55
CA ASP A 68 29.26 -34.48 12.97
C ASP A 68 29.85 -33.23 13.65
N LEU A 69 29.81 -33.23 14.99
CA LEU A 69 30.27 -32.11 15.81
C LEU A 69 31.80 -31.90 15.74
N ALA A 70 32.58 -32.95 15.54
CA ALA A 70 34.04 -32.83 15.48
C ALA A 70 34.46 -32.14 14.18
N THR A 71 33.83 -32.48 13.05
CA THR A 71 34.02 -31.81 11.76
C THR A 71 33.61 -30.33 11.81
N GLU A 72 32.51 -30.01 12.52
CA GLU A 72 32.13 -28.62 12.77
C GLU A 72 33.23 -27.88 13.54
N GLN A 73 33.78 -28.52 14.59
CA GLN A 73 34.75 -27.95 15.53
C GLN A 73 36.19 -27.82 15.05
N ARG A 74 36.56 -28.54 14.00
CA ARG A 74 37.92 -28.61 13.48
C ARG A 74 38.48 -27.29 12.94
N HIS A 75 37.63 -26.34 12.54
CA HIS A 75 38.06 -25.10 11.86
C HIS A 75 37.33 -23.86 12.42
N PRO A 76 37.96 -22.67 12.47
CA PRO A 76 37.32 -21.46 12.99
C PRO A 76 36.08 -21.00 12.20
N ILE A 77 36.10 -21.10 10.86
CA ILE A 77 34.92 -20.80 10.01
C ILE A 77 33.81 -21.83 10.28
N ARG A 78 32.69 -21.41 10.87
CA ARG A 78 31.56 -22.29 11.20
C ARG A 78 30.44 -22.26 10.19
N LEU A 79 30.04 -21.08 9.76
CA LEU A 79 28.97 -20.93 8.77
C LEU A 79 29.49 -20.08 7.62
N TYR A 80 29.06 -20.44 6.42
CA TYR A 80 29.37 -19.71 5.20
C TYR A 80 28.11 -19.64 4.35
N CYS A 81 27.78 -18.44 3.88
CA CYS A 81 26.69 -18.21 2.96
C CYS A 81 27.09 -17.14 1.96
N ARG A 82 26.80 -17.40 0.68
CA ARG A 82 26.96 -16.43 -0.38
C ARG A 82 25.61 -16.13 -1.02
N TYR A 83 25.23 -14.87 -1.00
CA TYR A 83 24.06 -14.35 -1.68
C TYR A 83 24.50 -13.47 -2.85
N VAL A 84 24.59 -14.08 -4.05
CA VAL A 84 25.10 -13.43 -5.26
C VAL A 84 26.51 -12.85 -5.03
N ASP A 85 26.65 -11.54 -4.84
CA ASP A 85 27.90 -10.83 -4.59
C ASP A 85 28.21 -10.65 -3.09
N GLN A 86 27.23 -10.85 -2.21
CA GLN A 86 27.38 -10.70 -0.76
C GLN A 86 27.87 -12.00 -0.11
N VAL A 87 28.88 -11.88 0.75
CA VAL A 87 29.47 -13.00 1.48
C VAL A 87 29.24 -12.82 2.98
N HIS A 88 28.74 -13.86 3.64
CA HIS A 88 28.50 -13.93 5.07
C HIS A 88 29.29 -15.09 5.66
N ILE A 89 30.15 -14.80 6.63
CA ILE A 89 31.01 -15.80 7.28
C ILE A 89 30.86 -15.66 8.79
N LEU A 90 30.61 -16.76 9.48
CA LEU A 90 30.63 -16.81 10.95
C LEU A 90 31.88 -17.54 11.42
N PHE A 91 32.66 -16.88 12.26
CA PHE A 91 33.85 -17.45 12.89
C PHE A 91 33.60 -17.76 14.36
N ARG A 92 34.21 -18.85 14.83
CA ARG A 92 34.32 -19.20 16.25
C ARG A 92 35.78 -19.48 16.57
N PHE A 93 36.44 -18.49 17.16
CA PHE A 93 37.82 -18.60 17.62
C PHE A 93 37.91 -19.04 19.08
N THR A 94 38.98 -19.75 19.41
CA THR A 94 39.48 -19.87 20.79
C THR A 94 40.29 -18.63 21.18
N ASP A 95 40.62 -18.48 22.47
CA ASP A 95 41.44 -17.35 22.95
C ASP A 95 42.86 -17.37 22.34
N GLU A 96 43.43 -18.56 22.17
CA GLU A 96 44.75 -18.74 21.56
C GLU A 96 44.74 -18.38 20.07
N GLU A 97 43.77 -18.87 19.31
CA GLU A 97 43.62 -18.57 17.88
C GLU A 97 43.38 -17.07 17.63
N ALA A 98 42.53 -16.44 18.46
CA ALA A 98 42.26 -15.01 18.33
C ALA A 98 43.52 -14.16 18.61
N LYS A 99 44.29 -14.52 19.64
CA LYS A 99 45.54 -13.82 19.99
C LYS A 99 46.59 -13.97 18.89
N ASP A 100 46.79 -15.18 18.38
CA ASP A 100 47.74 -15.45 17.29
C ASP A 100 47.36 -14.67 16.02
N LEU A 101 46.08 -14.68 15.63
CA LEU A 101 45.61 -13.94 14.46
C LEU A 101 45.81 -12.42 14.62
N ILE A 102 45.48 -11.86 15.79
CA ILE A 102 45.73 -10.45 16.09
C ILE A 102 47.22 -10.13 16.05
N GLN A 103 48.07 -11.00 16.61
CA GLN A 103 49.51 -10.79 16.65
C GLN A 103 50.11 -10.76 15.23
N ARG A 104 49.70 -11.69 14.35
CA ARG A 104 50.12 -11.69 12.94
C ARG A 104 49.68 -10.42 12.22
N PHE A 105 48.42 -10.01 12.41
CA PHE A 105 47.90 -8.78 11.81
C PHE A 105 48.67 -7.54 12.27
N LEU A 106 48.95 -7.39 13.57
CA LEU A 106 49.68 -6.24 14.11
C LEU A 106 51.18 -6.27 13.79
N THR A 107 51.74 -7.44 13.45
CA THR A 107 53.12 -7.56 12.98
C THR A 107 53.27 -6.95 11.58
N GLU A 108 52.28 -7.18 10.70
CA GLU A 108 52.28 -6.59 9.35
C GLU A 108 51.75 -5.15 9.32
N ASN A 109 50.78 -4.83 10.18
CA ASN A 109 50.11 -3.53 10.26
C ASN A 109 50.24 -2.97 11.69
N PRO A 110 51.41 -2.42 12.06
CA PRO A 110 51.63 -1.92 13.42
C PRO A 110 50.74 -0.71 13.70
N ASP A 111 50.04 -0.74 14.84
CA ASP A 111 49.18 0.35 15.33
C ASP A 111 49.65 0.85 16.71
N PRO A 112 50.70 1.69 16.75
CA PRO A 112 51.23 2.23 18.02
C PRO A 112 50.28 3.24 18.68
N ASN A 113 49.43 3.91 17.90
CA ASN A 113 48.57 5.00 18.36
C ASN A 113 47.13 4.56 18.72
N ASN A 114 46.79 3.27 18.57
CA ASN A 114 45.43 2.74 18.72
C ASN A 114 44.42 3.34 17.71
N GLU A 115 44.89 3.69 16.52
CA GLU A 115 44.10 4.26 15.44
C GLU A 115 43.14 3.24 14.81
N ASN A 116 43.33 1.94 15.04
CA ASN A 116 42.43 0.90 14.54
C ASN A 116 40.97 1.08 14.98
N ILE A 117 40.74 1.74 16.11
CA ILE A 117 39.39 2.06 16.62
C ILE A 117 38.71 3.13 15.75
N VAL A 118 39.50 4.04 15.19
CA VAL A 118 39.05 5.07 14.25
C VAL A 118 38.71 4.41 12.91
N GLY A 119 37.58 4.80 12.29
CA GLY A 119 37.15 4.21 11.02
C GLY A 119 36.56 2.79 11.12
N TYR A 120 36.33 2.24 12.31
CA TYR A 120 35.63 0.95 12.44
C TYR A 120 34.11 1.13 12.21
N ASN A 121 33.59 0.55 11.12
CA ASN A 121 32.18 0.65 10.75
C ASN A 121 31.26 0.06 11.83
N ASN A 122 30.16 0.75 12.14
CA ASN A 122 29.19 0.28 13.14
C ASN A 122 27.76 0.64 12.73
N LYS A 123 26.80 -0.20 13.12
CA LYS A 123 25.39 -0.10 12.73
C LYS A 123 24.68 0.99 13.54
N LYS A 124 24.59 2.19 12.94
CA LYS A 124 23.95 3.36 13.57
C LYS A 124 22.43 3.25 13.70
N CYS A 125 21.82 2.26 13.04
CA CYS A 125 20.39 1.96 13.14
C CYS A 125 19.98 1.47 14.54
N TRP A 126 20.88 0.87 15.32
CA TRP A 126 20.62 0.41 16.70
C TRP A 126 20.92 1.51 17.74
N PRO A 127 20.32 1.51 18.94
CA PRO A 127 20.74 2.37 20.06
C PRO A 127 22.20 2.12 20.48
N ARG A 128 22.87 3.09 21.11
CA ARG A 128 24.31 2.98 21.44
C ARG A 128 24.65 1.73 22.26
N ASP A 129 23.82 1.36 23.22
CA ASP A 129 24.07 0.21 24.11
C ASP A 129 23.85 -1.13 23.42
N CYS A 130 23.11 -1.09 22.31
CA CYS A 130 22.77 -2.25 21.51
C CYS A 130 23.80 -2.53 20.39
N ARG A 131 24.68 -1.56 20.12
CA ARG A 131 25.75 -1.67 19.11
C ARG A 131 26.92 -2.49 19.62
N MET A 132 27.79 -2.89 18.70
CA MET A 132 29.11 -3.39 19.06
C MET A 132 29.90 -2.28 19.76
N ARG A 133 30.35 -2.54 20.98
CA ARG A 133 31.29 -1.73 21.75
C ARG A 133 32.68 -1.86 21.13
N ARG A 134 33.36 -0.73 20.98
CA ARG A 134 34.67 -0.66 20.35
C ARG A 134 35.76 -0.82 21.39
N ILE A 135 36.17 -2.06 21.62
CA ILE A 135 37.26 -2.41 22.53
C ILE A 135 38.46 -2.82 21.70
N LYS A 136 39.67 -2.44 22.13
CA LYS A 136 40.92 -2.65 21.38
C LYS A 136 41.06 -4.10 20.89
N HIS A 137 40.85 -5.08 21.78
CA HIS A 137 40.92 -6.50 21.44
C HIS A 137 39.94 -6.86 20.30
N ASP A 138 38.66 -6.54 20.45
CA ASP A 138 37.62 -6.92 19.49
C ASP A 138 37.74 -6.18 18.16
N VAL A 139 38.16 -4.92 18.18
CA VAL A 139 38.44 -4.11 16.99
C VAL A 139 39.61 -4.70 16.21
N ASN A 140 40.69 -5.05 16.91
CA ASN A 140 41.86 -5.67 16.28
C ASN A 140 41.51 -7.06 15.75
N LEU A 141 40.71 -7.85 16.46
CA LEU A 141 40.23 -9.14 15.96
C LEU A 141 39.41 -8.97 14.69
N GLY A 142 38.47 -8.02 14.67
CA GLY A 142 37.65 -7.75 13.48
C GLY A 142 38.49 -7.35 12.27
N ARG A 143 39.46 -6.45 12.46
CA ARG A 143 40.39 -6.06 11.38
C ARG A 143 41.30 -7.20 10.94
N ALA A 144 41.80 -8.00 11.88
CA ALA A 144 42.67 -9.14 11.57
C ALA A 144 41.93 -10.21 10.75
N VAL A 145 40.68 -10.52 11.10
CA VAL A 145 39.82 -11.44 10.33
C VAL A 145 39.57 -10.92 8.92
N PHE A 146 39.28 -9.61 8.78
CA PHE A 146 39.11 -9.01 7.46
C PHE A 146 40.37 -9.10 6.62
N TRP A 147 41.52 -8.72 7.21
CA TRP A 147 42.82 -8.76 6.56
C TRP A 147 43.18 -10.18 6.10
N GLU A 148 42.93 -11.19 6.95
CA GLU A 148 43.18 -12.59 6.59
C GLU A 148 42.33 -13.02 5.38
N ILE A 149 41.02 -12.74 5.40
CA ILE A 149 40.11 -13.13 4.31
C ILE A 149 40.41 -12.34 3.03
N GLN A 150 40.74 -11.05 3.16
CA GLN A 150 41.13 -10.21 2.04
C GLN A 150 42.39 -10.76 1.34
N ASN A 151 43.37 -11.25 2.10
CA ASN A 151 44.61 -11.80 1.55
C ASN A 151 44.44 -13.17 0.88
N ARG A 152 43.35 -13.91 1.15
CA ARG A 152 43.03 -15.14 0.43
C ARG A 152 42.58 -14.89 -1.02
N LEU A 153 42.22 -13.65 -1.35
CA LEU A 153 41.69 -13.28 -2.66
C LEU A 153 42.74 -12.53 -3.51
N PRO A 154 43.11 -13.06 -4.68
CA PRO A 154 43.91 -12.31 -5.65
C PRO A 154 43.14 -11.09 -6.16
N ARG A 155 43.77 -9.90 -6.08
CA ARG A 155 43.18 -8.63 -6.52
C ARG A 155 42.75 -8.61 -8.00
N SER A 156 43.32 -9.48 -8.83
CA SER A 156 42.95 -9.63 -10.24
C SER A 156 41.58 -10.30 -10.44
N LEU A 157 41.08 -11.05 -9.46
CA LEU A 157 39.81 -11.76 -9.54
C LEU A 157 38.69 -10.96 -8.88
N ALA A 158 38.91 -10.54 -7.64
CA ALA A 158 37.98 -9.77 -6.82
C ALA A 158 38.72 -9.10 -5.66
N THR A 159 38.18 -8.00 -5.17
CA THR A 159 38.66 -7.31 -3.97
C THR A 159 37.53 -7.18 -2.96
N MET A 160 37.88 -7.25 -1.67
CA MET A 160 36.99 -6.92 -0.57
C MET A 160 37.45 -5.59 0.01
N ASP A 161 36.54 -4.62 0.09
CA ASP A 161 36.82 -3.28 0.60
C ASP A 161 36.25 -3.11 2.01
N TRP A 162 37.05 -2.55 2.93
CA TRP A 162 36.65 -2.36 4.33
C TRP A 162 35.44 -1.42 4.46
N ASP A 163 35.41 -0.35 3.67
CA ASP A 163 34.37 0.69 3.75
C ASP A 163 32.95 0.17 3.45
N THR A 164 32.86 -0.89 2.63
CA THR A 164 31.59 -1.55 2.27
C THR A 164 31.30 -2.79 3.13
N SER A 165 32.25 -3.20 3.98
CA SER A 165 32.18 -4.38 4.82
C SER A 165 31.81 -4.02 6.26
N PHE A 166 31.21 -4.99 6.96
CA PHE A 166 30.90 -4.86 8.37
C PHE A 166 31.24 -6.16 9.11
N ILE A 167 31.96 -6.02 10.22
CA ILE A 167 32.33 -7.14 11.09
C ILE A 167 31.84 -6.84 12.51
N SER A 168 31.07 -7.77 13.07
CA SER A 168 30.62 -7.74 14.47
C SER A 168 31.32 -8.83 15.25
N VAL A 169 31.90 -8.47 16.40
CA VAL A 169 32.52 -9.44 17.31
C VAL A 169 31.62 -9.61 18.53
N TYR A 170 31.19 -10.84 18.78
CA TYR A 170 30.56 -11.25 20.03
C TYR A 170 31.65 -11.73 21.00
N SER A 171 31.77 -11.10 22.17
CA SER A 171 32.85 -11.33 23.12
C SER A 171 32.36 -11.24 24.57
N LYS A 172 33.27 -11.39 25.54
CA LYS A 172 32.97 -11.17 26.96
C LYS A 172 32.43 -9.76 27.22
N ASP A 173 32.85 -8.77 26.45
CA ASP A 173 32.47 -7.37 26.62
C ASP A 173 31.32 -6.95 25.68
N ASN A 174 31.16 -7.65 24.55
CA ASN A 174 30.13 -7.43 23.54
C ASN A 174 29.01 -8.48 23.62
N PRO A 175 27.82 -8.16 24.15
CA PRO A 175 26.74 -9.14 24.35
C PRO A 175 25.91 -9.42 23.09
N ASN A 176 25.97 -8.55 22.09
CA ASN A 176 25.16 -8.63 20.88
C ASN A 176 26.00 -9.11 19.69
N LEU A 177 25.42 -9.95 18.84
CA LEU A 177 25.96 -10.25 17.51
C LEU A 177 25.10 -9.54 16.46
N LEU A 178 25.71 -8.65 15.68
CA LEU A 178 25.05 -7.84 14.66
C LEU A 178 25.42 -8.32 13.26
N PHE A 179 24.45 -8.38 12.37
CA PHE A 179 24.70 -8.61 10.95
C PHE A 179 23.53 -8.09 10.12
N ASN A 180 23.75 -7.94 8.81
CA ASN A 180 22.69 -7.64 7.86
C ASN A 180 22.68 -8.69 6.76
N MET A 181 21.49 -9.16 6.39
CA MET A 181 21.30 -10.16 5.34
C MET A 181 20.01 -9.85 4.58
N CYS A 182 20.06 -9.87 3.25
CA CYS A 182 18.90 -9.68 2.37
C CYS A 182 18.09 -8.40 2.69
N GLY A 183 18.73 -7.34 3.18
CA GLY A 183 18.08 -6.08 3.57
C GLY A 183 17.42 -6.06 4.95
N PHE A 184 17.57 -7.11 5.75
CA PHE A 184 17.25 -7.12 7.17
C PHE A 184 18.50 -6.80 7.99
N GLU A 185 18.36 -5.92 8.98
CA GLU A 185 19.33 -5.68 10.04
C GLU A 185 18.93 -6.54 11.24
N VAL A 186 19.82 -7.45 11.66
CA VAL A 186 19.54 -8.45 12.69
C VAL A 186 20.49 -8.27 13.87
N ARG A 187 19.94 -8.29 15.07
CA ARG A 187 20.69 -8.35 16.32
C ARG A 187 20.29 -9.58 17.10
N ILE A 188 21.25 -10.49 17.32
CA ILE A 188 21.05 -11.66 18.17
C ILE A 188 21.58 -11.37 19.59
N LEU A 189 20.73 -11.59 20.58
CA LEU A 189 21.06 -11.51 22.01
C LEU A 189 20.77 -12.86 22.68
N PRO A 190 21.81 -13.58 23.15
CA PRO A 190 21.64 -14.80 23.93
C PRO A 190 21.00 -14.53 25.30
N LYS A 191 20.07 -15.39 25.73
CA LYS A 191 19.32 -15.23 26.98
C LYS A 191 20.21 -15.20 28.22
N ILE A 192 21.32 -15.94 28.20
CA ILE A 192 22.34 -15.98 29.26
C ILE A 192 22.93 -14.58 29.53
N ARG A 193 23.07 -13.75 28.48
CA ARG A 193 23.62 -12.40 28.58
C ARG A 193 22.56 -11.36 28.89
N GLN A 194 21.29 -11.70 28.64
CA GLN A 194 20.13 -10.85 28.91
C GLN A 194 19.84 -10.72 30.42
N GLN A 195 20.06 -11.80 31.19
CA GLN A 195 19.90 -11.77 32.65
C GLN A 195 20.91 -10.82 33.32
N MET A 196 22.18 -10.85 32.89
CA MET A 196 23.22 -9.93 33.39
C MET A 196 22.95 -8.44 33.10
N THR A 197 22.19 -8.12 32.04
CA THR A 197 21.82 -6.74 31.72
C THR A 197 20.67 -6.18 32.57
N VAL A 198 19.85 -7.04 33.18
CA VAL A 198 18.76 -6.63 34.08
C VAL A 198 19.30 -6.27 35.47
N ASP A 199 20.32 -7.01 35.95
CA ASP A 199 20.93 -6.77 37.27
C ASP A 199 21.84 -5.51 37.31
N ALA A 200 22.26 -4.99 36.15
CA ALA A 200 23.13 -3.82 36.01
C ALA A 200 22.37 -2.47 35.86
N GLY A 201 21.12 -2.40 36.32
CA GLY A 201 20.35 -1.14 36.38
C GLY A 201 19.65 -0.72 35.08
N GLY A 202 19.63 -1.57 34.05
CA GLY A 202 18.78 -1.35 32.88
C GLY A 202 17.35 -1.80 33.19
N LEU A 203 16.36 -0.89 33.12
CA LEU A 203 14.95 -1.30 33.12
C LEU A 203 14.79 -2.42 32.10
N GLY A 204 14.46 -3.61 32.58
CA GLY A 204 14.22 -4.76 31.73
C GLY A 204 13.23 -4.37 30.64
N SER A 205 13.55 -4.71 29.40
CA SER A 205 12.59 -4.69 28.30
C SER A 205 11.53 -5.76 28.56
N THR A 206 10.65 -5.53 29.54
CA THR A 206 9.56 -6.42 29.95
C THR A 206 8.30 -6.26 29.08
N GLY A 207 8.41 -5.57 27.95
CA GLY A 207 7.46 -5.64 26.85
C GLY A 207 8.11 -6.29 25.64
N HIS A 208 8.06 -7.62 25.54
CA HIS A 208 8.37 -8.29 24.28
C HIS A 208 7.30 -7.89 23.25
N GLY A 209 7.56 -6.84 22.47
CA GLY A 209 6.74 -6.52 21.31
C GLY A 209 6.67 -7.73 20.38
N GLU A 210 5.53 -7.91 19.70
CA GLU A 210 5.19 -9.03 18.80
C GLU A 210 6.18 -9.29 17.62
N ALA A 211 7.34 -8.61 17.58
CA ALA A 211 8.23 -8.50 16.43
C ALA A 211 9.69 -8.89 16.74
N CYS A 212 9.91 -9.88 17.61
CA CYS A 212 11.24 -10.47 17.85
C CYS A 212 11.17 -11.98 17.63
N TRP A 213 12.12 -12.54 16.89
CA TRP A 213 12.19 -13.99 16.72
C TRP A 213 12.78 -14.65 17.95
N LYS A 214 12.07 -15.66 18.47
CA LYS A 214 12.54 -16.47 19.59
C LYS A 214 13.27 -17.69 19.04
N LEU A 215 14.60 -17.68 19.13
CA LEU A 215 15.42 -18.75 18.56
C LEU A 215 15.44 -19.95 19.52
N GLN A 216 14.93 -21.08 19.03
CA GLN A 216 14.89 -22.34 19.73
C GLN A 216 16.14 -23.18 19.40
N ASN A 217 16.74 -23.79 20.41
CA ASN A 217 17.78 -24.79 20.18
C ASN A 217 17.13 -26.13 19.80
N GLU A 218 17.60 -26.72 18.71
CA GLU A 218 17.01 -27.91 18.12
C GLU A 218 17.05 -29.15 19.04
N ARG A 219 18.09 -29.27 19.89
CA ARG A 219 18.28 -30.47 20.73
C ARG A 219 17.43 -30.46 21.99
N ASN A 220 17.47 -29.37 22.75
CA ASN A 220 16.77 -29.27 24.04
C ASN A 220 15.41 -28.56 23.93
N LYS A 221 15.08 -28.00 22.74
CA LYS A 221 13.85 -27.26 22.47
C LYS A 221 13.66 -26.02 23.37
N GLU A 222 14.73 -25.55 24.02
CA GLU A 222 14.69 -24.33 24.83
C GLU A 222 14.92 -23.08 23.97
N LEU A 223 14.32 -21.97 24.39
CA LEU A 223 14.57 -20.65 23.80
C LEU A 223 15.88 -20.08 24.33
N THR A 224 16.93 -20.11 23.51
CA THR A 224 18.30 -19.77 23.92
C THR A 224 18.72 -18.36 23.54
N ALA A 225 18.10 -17.77 22.51
CA ALA A 225 18.42 -16.43 22.04
C ALA A 225 17.19 -15.71 21.47
N THR A 226 17.27 -14.39 21.43
CA THR A 226 16.28 -13.53 20.78
C THR A 226 16.94 -12.79 19.62
N ALA A 227 16.27 -12.74 18.47
CA ALA A 227 16.71 -11.98 17.32
C ALA A 227 15.77 -10.80 17.07
N TYR A 228 16.33 -9.59 17.15
CA TYR A 228 15.65 -8.34 16.86
C TYR A 228 15.87 -7.98 15.40
N LEU A 229 14.81 -7.55 14.72
CA LEU A 229 14.82 -7.27 13.29
C LEU A 229 14.52 -5.80 13.02
N ARG A 230 15.25 -5.21 12.09
CA ARG A 230 14.97 -3.90 11.51
C ARG A 230 15.16 -3.95 9.99
N VAL A 231 14.55 -3.01 9.28
CA VAL A 231 14.79 -2.83 7.84
C VAL A 231 16.08 -2.02 7.65
N ASP A 232 16.94 -2.47 6.75
CA ASP A 232 18.18 -1.78 6.40
C ASP A 232 17.92 -0.42 5.71
N ASP A 233 18.83 0.52 5.90
CA ASP A 233 18.77 1.88 5.37
C ASP A 233 18.72 1.90 3.83
N ASP A 234 19.42 0.98 3.16
CA ASP A 234 19.36 0.85 1.71
C ASP A 234 17.97 0.37 1.24
N GLY A 235 17.36 -0.56 1.97
CA GLY A 235 15.99 -1.02 1.73
C GLY A 235 14.99 0.13 1.81
N MET A 236 15.11 0.98 2.84
CA MET A 236 14.27 2.17 2.99
C MET A 236 14.47 3.17 1.84
N LYS A 237 15.72 3.46 1.45
CA LYS A 237 16.04 4.37 0.35
C LYS A 237 15.53 3.85 -1.00
N LYS A 238 15.66 2.55 -1.27
CA LYS A 238 15.12 1.90 -2.47
C LYS A 238 13.59 2.07 -2.54
N PHE A 239 12.90 1.89 -1.42
CA PHE A 239 11.46 2.15 -1.34
C PHE A 239 11.11 3.62 -1.61
N GLU A 240 11.79 4.57 -0.96
CA GLU A 240 11.56 6.01 -1.19
C GLU A 240 11.77 6.38 -2.68
N ASN A 241 12.90 5.94 -3.26
CA ASN A 241 13.23 6.19 -4.66
C ASN A 241 12.18 5.58 -5.60
N ARG A 242 11.65 4.40 -5.25
CA ARG A 242 10.57 3.78 -6.02
C ARG A 242 9.29 4.60 -5.97
N VAL A 243 8.88 5.11 -4.81
CA VAL A 243 7.72 6.00 -4.69
C VAL A 243 7.97 7.30 -5.46
N ARG A 244 9.17 7.88 -5.39
CA ARG A 244 9.56 9.06 -6.18
C ARG A 244 9.43 8.80 -7.68
N GLN A 245 9.88 7.64 -8.16
CA GLN A 245 9.72 7.23 -9.57
C GLN A 245 8.24 7.09 -9.96
N VAL A 246 7.39 6.56 -9.07
CA VAL A 246 5.94 6.51 -9.30
C VAL A 246 5.38 7.92 -9.48
N LEU A 247 5.75 8.87 -8.61
CA LEU A 247 5.28 10.26 -8.69
C LEU A 247 5.76 10.97 -9.97
N MET A 248 7.03 10.81 -10.34
CA MET A 248 7.60 11.42 -11.56
C MET A 248 6.98 10.84 -12.84
N ALA A 249 6.69 9.54 -12.86
CA ALA A 249 6.05 8.87 -14.00
C ALA A 249 4.52 9.11 -14.07
N SER A 250 3.93 9.91 -13.17
CA SER A 250 2.48 10.10 -13.04
C SER A 250 1.98 11.43 -13.66
N GLY A 251 2.67 11.94 -14.68
CA GLY A 251 2.34 13.21 -15.36
C GLY A 251 0.86 13.33 -15.79
N SER A 252 0.40 12.42 -16.66
CA SER A 252 -0.98 12.35 -17.18
C SER A 252 -1.59 10.96 -17.05
N VAL A 253 -1.26 10.26 -15.97
CA VAL A 253 -1.70 8.88 -15.70
C VAL A 253 -3.02 8.90 -14.91
N THR A 254 -3.83 7.86 -15.07
CA THR A 254 -5.11 7.73 -14.32
C THR A 254 -4.87 7.57 -12.81
N PHE A 255 -5.77 8.09 -11.97
CA PHE A 255 -5.66 7.99 -10.51
C PHE A 255 -5.59 6.54 -10.04
N THR A 256 -6.39 5.65 -10.63
CA THR A 256 -6.36 4.21 -10.35
C THR A 256 -5.00 3.57 -10.67
N LYS A 257 -4.32 4.00 -11.76
CA LYS A 257 -2.96 3.50 -12.08
C LYS A 257 -1.93 4.00 -11.06
N ILE A 258 -2.08 5.21 -10.53
CA ILE A 258 -1.22 5.73 -9.45
C ILE A 258 -1.42 4.89 -8.18
N ALA A 259 -2.67 4.70 -7.75
CA ALA A 259 -3.02 3.88 -6.59
C ALA A 259 -2.55 2.43 -6.75
N ASN A 260 -2.67 1.83 -7.93
CA ASN A 260 -2.17 0.47 -8.20
C ASN A 260 -0.65 0.36 -8.07
N LYS A 261 0.10 1.35 -8.58
CA LYS A 261 1.57 1.38 -8.45
C LYS A 261 1.99 1.52 -6.99
N TRP A 262 1.28 2.36 -6.22
CA TRP A 262 1.45 2.45 -4.77
C TRP A 262 1.18 1.11 -4.09
N ASN A 263 0.00 0.51 -4.31
CA ASN A 263 -0.37 -0.78 -3.72
C ASN A 263 0.65 -1.87 -4.02
N THR A 264 1.14 -1.95 -5.27
CA THR A 264 2.15 -2.95 -5.65
C THR A 264 3.47 -2.71 -4.90
N CYS A 265 3.88 -1.44 -4.74
CA CYS A 265 5.08 -1.08 -4.00
C CYS A 265 4.95 -1.38 -2.51
N LEU A 266 3.81 -1.01 -1.92
CA LEU A 266 3.51 -1.22 -0.51
C LEU A 266 3.39 -2.70 -0.16
N ILE A 267 2.64 -3.49 -0.95
CA ILE A 267 2.56 -4.95 -0.76
C ILE A 267 3.95 -5.57 -0.90
N GLY A 268 4.74 -5.19 -1.90
CA GLY A 268 6.10 -5.71 -2.08
C GLY A 268 7.00 -5.48 -0.88
N LEU A 269 6.91 -4.29 -0.26
CA LEU A 269 7.63 -3.96 0.97
C LEU A 269 7.09 -4.77 2.18
N MET A 270 5.78 -4.71 2.42
CA MET A 270 5.15 -5.28 3.62
C MET A 270 5.19 -6.80 3.64
N THR A 271 5.03 -7.47 2.49
CA THR A 271 5.07 -8.93 2.41
C THR A 271 6.48 -9.50 2.49
N TYR A 272 7.49 -8.70 2.14
CA TYR A 272 8.89 -9.07 2.26
C TYR A 272 9.40 -8.84 3.69
N TYR A 273 9.25 -7.62 4.24
CA TYR A 273 9.81 -7.27 5.54
C TYR A 273 8.90 -7.61 6.74
N ARG A 274 7.59 -7.73 6.53
CA ARG A 274 6.58 -8.14 7.52
C ARG A 274 6.78 -7.45 8.89
N GLU A 275 7.08 -8.22 9.94
CA GLU A 275 7.27 -7.74 11.31
C GLU A 275 8.42 -6.71 11.47
N ALA A 276 9.46 -6.76 10.63
CA ALA A 276 10.59 -5.83 10.73
C ALA A 276 10.20 -4.37 10.43
N VAL A 277 9.10 -4.16 9.69
CA VAL A 277 8.58 -2.81 9.40
C VAL A 277 8.10 -2.11 10.67
N ILE A 278 7.45 -2.86 11.56
CA ILE A 278 6.85 -2.32 12.80
C ILE A 278 7.94 -1.81 13.75
N HIS A 279 9.07 -2.51 13.80
CA HIS A 279 10.19 -2.15 14.68
C HIS A 279 11.06 -1.01 14.15
N THR A 280 10.85 -0.61 12.89
CA THR A 280 11.65 0.42 12.21
C THR A 280 10.86 1.72 12.15
N GLU A 281 10.92 2.53 13.22
CA GLU A 281 10.20 3.81 13.34
C GLU A 281 10.44 4.75 12.14
N ASN A 282 11.69 4.84 11.68
CA ASN A 282 12.05 5.65 10.51
C ASN A 282 11.30 5.23 9.24
N LEU A 283 11.02 3.93 9.09
CA LEU A 283 10.26 3.40 7.96
C LEU A 283 8.77 3.71 8.10
N LEU A 284 8.21 3.65 9.31
CA LEU A 284 6.83 4.06 9.58
C LEU A 284 6.60 5.53 9.21
N ASP A 285 7.54 6.41 9.61
CA ASP A 285 7.54 7.82 9.21
C ASP A 285 7.64 8.00 7.70
N LEU A 286 8.48 7.21 7.05
CA LEU A 286 8.64 7.24 5.60
C LEU A 286 7.37 6.77 4.88
N LEU A 287 6.70 5.74 5.39
CA LEU A 287 5.44 5.20 4.86
C LEU A 287 4.33 6.25 4.89
N VAL A 288 4.13 6.90 6.05
CA VAL A 288 3.18 8.01 6.22
C VAL A 288 3.47 9.15 5.25
N LYS A 289 4.74 9.56 5.12
CA LYS A 289 5.14 10.62 4.19
C LYS A 289 4.88 10.22 2.73
N CYS A 290 5.18 8.98 2.35
CA CYS A 290 4.99 8.48 1.00
C CYS A 290 3.52 8.35 0.62
N GLU A 291 2.69 7.84 1.53
CA GLU A 291 1.24 7.74 1.34
C GLU A 291 0.61 9.13 1.16
N ASN A 292 0.96 10.08 2.03
CA ASN A 292 0.54 11.48 1.90
C ASN A 292 0.97 12.12 0.57
N LYS A 293 2.19 11.85 0.09
CA LYS A 293 2.66 12.34 -1.21
C LYS A 293 1.84 11.75 -2.38
N ILE A 294 1.49 10.47 -2.32
CA ILE A 294 0.65 9.81 -3.33
C ILE A 294 -0.77 10.40 -3.33
N GLN A 295 -1.40 10.53 -2.16
CA GLN A 295 -2.70 11.19 -2.06
C GLN A 295 -2.63 12.63 -2.57
N THR A 296 -1.61 13.39 -2.18
CA THR A 296 -1.40 14.78 -2.64
C THR A 296 -1.25 14.86 -4.15
N ARG A 297 -0.62 13.87 -4.80
CA ARG A 297 -0.54 13.82 -6.27
C ARG A 297 -1.91 13.67 -6.92
N ILE A 298 -2.79 12.85 -6.34
CA ILE A 298 -4.17 12.67 -6.81
C ILE A 298 -4.99 13.94 -6.58
N LYS A 299 -4.88 14.54 -5.40
CA LYS A 299 -5.49 15.83 -5.03
C LYS A 299 -5.11 16.93 -6.03
N ILE A 300 -3.81 17.08 -6.35
CA ILE A 300 -3.32 18.03 -7.37
C ILE A 300 -3.92 17.74 -8.75
N GLY A 301 -4.15 16.48 -9.11
CA GLY A 301 -4.82 16.11 -10.36
C GLY A 301 -6.27 16.63 -10.48
N LEU A 302 -6.91 16.93 -9.35
CA LEU A 302 -8.25 17.53 -9.26
C LEU A 302 -8.21 19.04 -8.97
N ASN A 303 -7.02 19.65 -9.01
CA ASN A 303 -6.79 21.07 -8.76
C ASN A 303 -7.27 21.55 -7.37
N SER A 304 -7.19 20.68 -6.36
CA SER A 304 -7.48 21.05 -4.97
C SER A 304 -6.57 20.26 -4.01
N LYS A 305 -6.21 20.85 -2.87
CA LYS A 305 -5.50 20.16 -1.77
C LYS A 305 -6.32 20.10 -0.48
N MET A 306 -7.53 20.63 -0.51
CA MET A 306 -8.36 20.82 0.68
C MET A 306 -8.78 19.48 1.28
N PRO A 307 -8.45 19.18 2.56
CA PRO A 307 -8.80 17.90 3.18
C PRO A 307 -10.30 17.57 3.18
N SER A 308 -11.17 18.55 3.38
CA SER A 308 -12.63 18.32 3.44
C SER A 308 -13.21 17.76 2.14
N ARG A 309 -12.61 18.02 0.97
CA ARG A 309 -13.05 17.44 -0.31
C ARG A 309 -12.55 16.02 -0.55
N PHE A 310 -11.59 15.58 0.25
CA PHE A 310 -10.88 14.33 0.09
C PHE A 310 -10.87 13.54 1.39
N PRO A 311 -12.06 13.19 1.93
CA PRO A 311 -12.13 12.27 3.06
C PRO A 311 -11.50 10.91 2.70
N PRO A 312 -11.06 10.12 3.69
CA PRO A 312 -10.42 8.83 3.48
C PRO A 312 -11.19 7.89 2.53
N VAL A 313 -12.52 7.92 2.58
CA VAL A 313 -13.42 7.12 1.72
C VAL A 313 -13.09 7.26 0.22
N VAL A 314 -12.71 8.45 -0.26
CA VAL A 314 -12.37 8.67 -1.68
C VAL A 314 -11.14 7.85 -2.12
N PHE A 315 -10.20 7.60 -1.19
CA PHE A 315 -8.96 6.88 -1.47
C PHE A 315 -9.07 5.38 -1.21
N TYR A 316 -9.69 5.00 -0.09
CA TYR A 316 -9.63 3.62 0.41
C TYR A 316 -10.80 2.74 -0.03
N THR A 317 -11.91 3.33 -0.47
CA THR A 317 -13.05 2.56 -1.01
C THR A 317 -12.57 1.62 -2.13
N PRO A 318 -12.98 0.32 -2.11
CA PRO A 318 -12.63 -0.63 -3.15
C PRO A 318 -13.07 -0.17 -4.55
N LYS A 319 -12.42 -0.71 -5.59
CA LYS A 319 -12.68 -0.29 -6.97
C LYS A 319 -14.06 -0.71 -7.45
N GLU A 320 -14.59 -1.76 -6.86
CA GLU A 320 -15.92 -2.32 -7.09
C GLU A 320 -17.03 -1.37 -6.62
N LEU A 321 -16.72 -0.37 -5.79
CA LEU A 321 -17.62 0.70 -5.35
C LEU A 321 -17.21 2.07 -5.94
N GLY A 322 -16.40 2.07 -6.99
CA GLY A 322 -15.95 3.29 -7.68
C GLY A 322 -14.82 4.06 -6.99
N GLY A 323 -14.22 3.52 -5.94
CA GLY A 323 -13.05 4.10 -5.26
C GLY A 323 -11.72 3.76 -5.93
N LEU A 324 -10.62 4.21 -5.32
CA LEU A 324 -9.26 3.92 -5.82
C LEU A 324 -8.73 2.57 -5.34
N GLY A 325 -9.30 2.02 -4.26
CA GLY A 325 -8.83 0.82 -3.58
C GLY A 325 -7.38 0.94 -3.13
N MET A 326 -6.98 2.12 -2.65
CA MET A 326 -5.64 2.35 -2.13
C MET A 326 -5.45 1.54 -0.83
N LEU A 327 -4.27 0.99 -0.60
CA LEU A 327 -3.95 0.30 0.65
C LEU A 327 -3.30 1.27 1.64
N SER A 328 -3.76 1.23 2.90
CA SER A 328 -3.30 2.10 3.99
C SER A 328 -2.22 1.44 4.83
N MET A 329 -1.16 2.20 5.10
CA MET A 329 -0.20 1.94 6.19
C MET A 329 0.15 3.24 6.95
N GLY A 330 -0.48 4.37 6.61
CA GLY A 330 -0.24 5.68 7.20
C GLY A 330 -1.14 6.03 8.39
N HIS A 331 -2.28 5.35 8.54
CA HIS A 331 -3.21 5.53 9.66
C HIS A 331 -2.76 4.74 10.91
N ILE A 332 -1.48 4.86 11.23
CA ILE A 332 -0.84 4.20 12.37
C ILE A 332 -0.52 5.22 13.46
N LEU A 333 -0.55 4.74 14.70
CA LEU A 333 0.08 5.43 15.82
C LEU A 333 1.56 5.08 15.79
N ILE A 334 2.41 6.07 15.53
CA ILE A 334 3.85 5.91 15.49
C ILE A 334 4.36 5.96 16.93
N PRO A 335 5.00 4.90 17.43
CA PRO A 335 5.64 4.93 18.73
C PRO A 335 6.67 6.05 18.81
N GLN A 336 6.65 6.82 19.88
CA GLN A 336 7.68 7.79 20.18
C GLN A 336 8.17 7.60 21.62
N SER A 337 9.46 7.80 21.79
CA SER A 337 10.16 7.84 23.06
C SER A 337 10.96 9.14 23.14
N ASP A 338 11.45 9.50 24.32
CA ASP A 338 12.30 10.68 24.46
C ASP A 338 13.54 10.54 23.54
N LEU A 339 13.69 11.47 22.59
CA LEU A 339 14.77 11.48 21.59
C LEU A 339 16.17 11.51 22.22
N ARG A 340 16.30 12.00 23.46
CA ARG A 340 17.59 12.04 24.17
C ARG A 340 17.97 10.66 24.69
N VAL A 341 17.02 9.94 25.28
CA VAL A 341 17.23 8.64 25.92
C VAL A 341 17.24 7.50 24.89
N SER A 342 16.35 7.55 23.90
CA SER A 342 16.22 6.54 22.82
C SER A 342 17.48 6.35 21.96
N ARG A 343 18.37 7.36 21.91
CA ARG A 343 19.68 7.25 21.25
C ARG A 343 20.67 6.41 22.06
N GLN A 344 20.52 6.38 23.38
CA GLN A 344 21.40 5.66 24.30
C GLN A 344 20.88 4.24 24.53
N THR A 345 19.66 4.13 25.05
CA THR A 345 18.99 2.89 25.45
C THR A 345 17.64 2.72 24.74
N ASP A 346 17.16 1.48 24.67
CA ASP A 346 15.79 1.20 24.24
C ASP A 346 14.85 1.41 25.44
N SER A 347 14.34 2.63 25.60
CA SER A 347 13.52 3.04 26.76
C SER A 347 12.05 2.58 26.68
N GLY A 348 11.69 1.76 25.68
CA GLY A 348 10.30 1.44 25.37
C GLY A 348 9.52 2.65 24.85
N ILE A 349 8.22 2.45 24.63
CA ILE A 349 7.30 3.45 24.06
C ILE A 349 6.74 4.31 25.20
N THR A 350 6.93 5.64 25.16
CA THR A 350 6.40 6.54 26.19
C THR A 350 5.15 7.30 25.74
N HIS A 351 5.05 7.59 24.44
CA HIS A 351 3.89 8.26 23.84
C HIS A 351 3.69 7.82 22.39
N PHE A 352 2.53 8.12 21.82
CA PHE A 352 2.21 7.82 20.43
C PHE A 352 1.95 9.10 19.65
N ARG A 353 2.50 9.18 18.43
CA ARG A 353 2.20 10.25 17.47
C ARG A 353 1.29 9.71 16.37
N ALA A 354 0.16 10.37 16.13
CA ALA A 354 -0.69 10.02 14.99
C ALA A 354 0.04 10.23 13.65
N GLY A 355 0.06 9.23 12.79
CA GLY A 355 0.66 9.32 11.45
C GLY A 355 -0.14 10.20 10.50
N MET A 356 -1.41 9.87 10.27
CA MET A 356 -2.35 10.62 9.43
C MET A 356 -3.60 11.03 10.22
N SER A 357 -4.17 12.18 9.86
CA SER A 357 -5.43 12.68 10.41
C SER A 357 -6.63 11.91 9.86
N HIS A 358 -7.54 11.53 10.75
CA HIS A 358 -8.85 10.95 10.44
C HIS A 358 -9.88 11.50 11.45
N ASP A 359 -11.16 11.35 11.16
CA ASP A 359 -12.24 11.72 12.09
C ASP A 359 -12.23 10.75 13.29
N SER A 360 -12.58 11.23 14.49
CA SER A 360 -12.35 10.53 15.78
C SER A 360 -12.92 9.10 15.84
N ASP A 361 -14.00 8.84 15.10
CA ASP A 361 -14.74 7.57 15.16
C ASP A 361 -14.38 6.62 14.01
N GLN A 362 -13.50 7.04 13.08
CA GLN A 362 -13.17 6.29 11.87
C GLN A 362 -11.78 5.66 11.90
N LEU A 363 -11.69 4.41 12.36
CA LEU A 363 -10.43 3.65 12.36
C LEU A 363 -10.17 2.96 11.02
N ILE A 364 -9.24 3.50 10.23
CA ILE A 364 -8.83 2.89 8.96
C ILE A 364 -7.96 1.63 9.20
N PRO A 365 -8.35 0.45 8.69
CA PRO A 365 -7.56 -0.77 8.82
C PRO A 365 -6.16 -0.64 8.19
N ASN A 366 -5.15 -1.05 8.94
CA ASN A 366 -3.75 -1.02 8.50
C ASN A 366 -3.33 -2.37 7.92
N LEU A 367 -2.55 -2.33 6.84
CA LEU A 367 -2.16 -3.52 6.07
C LEU A 367 -1.40 -4.57 6.90
N TYR A 368 -0.58 -4.16 7.87
CA TYR A 368 0.26 -5.09 8.65
C TYR A 368 -0.55 -6.14 9.43
N ARG A 369 -1.78 -5.81 9.87
CA ARG A 369 -2.64 -6.73 10.63
C ARG A 369 -3.13 -7.93 9.81
N TYR A 370 -3.11 -7.80 8.49
CA TYR A 370 -3.59 -8.81 7.53
C TYR A 370 -2.45 -9.59 6.88
N ILE A 371 -1.22 -9.37 7.33
CA ILE A 371 -0.03 -10.09 6.87
C ILE A 371 0.51 -10.83 8.09
N GLN A 372 0.47 -12.16 8.03
CA GLN A 372 1.06 -13.01 9.06
C GLN A 372 2.57 -12.77 9.14
N SER A 373 3.16 -12.73 10.34
CA SER A 373 4.63 -12.60 10.51
C SER A 373 5.39 -13.80 9.92
N TRP A 374 6.67 -13.62 9.61
CA TRP A 374 7.50 -14.73 9.13
C TRP A 374 7.67 -15.82 10.20
N GLU A 375 7.83 -15.45 11.47
CA GLU A 375 7.93 -16.43 12.56
C GLU A 375 6.72 -17.37 12.61
N SER A 376 5.51 -16.81 12.62
CA SER A 376 4.29 -17.61 12.65
C SER A 376 4.12 -18.45 11.38
N GLU A 377 4.53 -17.91 10.23
CA GLU A 377 4.48 -18.61 8.95
C GLU A 377 5.46 -19.79 8.88
N PHE A 378 6.68 -19.66 9.43
CA PHE A 378 7.66 -20.76 9.47
C PHE A 378 7.23 -21.87 10.42
N LEU A 379 6.76 -21.50 11.62
CA LEU A 379 6.22 -22.47 12.59
C LEU A 379 5.02 -23.23 12.01
N ASP A 380 4.12 -22.50 11.35
CA ASP A 380 2.97 -23.09 10.71
C ASP A 380 3.36 -23.99 9.53
N SER A 381 4.35 -23.58 8.74
CA SER A 381 4.86 -24.37 7.61
C SER A 381 5.41 -25.71 8.06
N GLN A 382 6.21 -25.74 9.13
CA GLN A 382 6.74 -26.99 9.67
C GLN A 382 5.60 -27.95 10.07
N ARG A 383 4.58 -27.43 10.77
CA ARG A 383 3.42 -28.21 11.19
C ARG A 383 2.63 -28.74 9.99
N VAL A 384 2.26 -27.87 9.05
CA VAL A 384 1.42 -28.19 7.91
C VAL A 384 2.10 -29.20 6.99
N TRP A 385 3.41 -29.07 6.73
CA TRP A 385 4.14 -30.03 5.91
C TRP A 385 4.35 -31.38 6.59
N ALA A 386 4.53 -31.40 7.92
CA ALA A 386 4.57 -32.65 8.68
C ALA A 386 3.22 -33.37 8.65
N GLU A 387 2.12 -32.64 8.85
CA GLU A 387 0.76 -33.18 8.76
C GLU A 387 0.46 -33.70 7.35
N TYR A 388 0.83 -32.94 6.31
CA TYR A 388 0.70 -33.39 4.93
C TYR A 388 1.47 -34.69 4.66
N ALA A 389 2.70 -34.82 5.19
CA ALA A 389 3.50 -36.03 5.04
C ALA A 389 2.83 -37.26 5.68
N LEU A 390 2.26 -37.09 6.89
CA LEU A 390 1.50 -38.14 7.58
C LEU A 390 0.24 -38.53 6.80
N LYS A 391 -0.60 -37.54 6.44
CA LYS A 391 -1.82 -37.77 5.63
C LYS A 391 -1.51 -38.46 4.31
N ARG A 392 -0.39 -38.10 3.67
CA ARG A 392 0.07 -38.75 2.43
C ARG A 392 0.48 -40.21 2.67
N GLN A 393 1.18 -40.50 3.77
CA GLN A 393 1.59 -41.85 4.12
C GLN A 393 0.37 -42.73 4.46
N GLU A 394 -0.59 -42.19 5.21
CA GLU A 394 -1.86 -42.87 5.53
C GLU A 394 -2.68 -43.16 4.26
N ALA A 395 -2.82 -42.18 3.37
CA ALA A 395 -3.52 -42.37 2.10
C ALA A 395 -2.83 -43.45 1.23
N GLN A 396 -1.49 -43.47 1.20
CA GLN A 396 -0.73 -44.51 0.51
C GLN A 396 -0.93 -45.89 1.14
N ALA A 397 -0.94 -45.99 2.48
CA ALA A 397 -1.23 -47.23 3.18
C ALA A 397 -2.65 -47.75 2.90
N GLN A 398 -3.61 -46.84 2.72
CA GLN A 398 -5.00 -47.16 2.35
C GLN A 398 -5.20 -47.33 0.83
N ASN A 399 -4.15 -47.24 0.01
CA ASN A 399 -4.23 -47.21 -1.46
C ASN A 399 -5.21 -46.17 -2.02
N ARG A 400 -5.43 -45.07 -1.29
CA ARG A 400 -6.28 -43.95 -1.66
C ARG A 400 -5.42 -42.80 -2.19
N ARG A 401 -5.98 -42.04 -3.14
CA ARG A 401 -5.39 -40.76 -3.55
C ARG A 401 -5.92 -39.63 -2.66
N LEU A 402 -5.01 -38.78 -2.20
CA LEU A 402 -5.35 -37.59 -1.43
C LEU A 402 -6.22 -36.63 -2.27
N THR A 403 -7.32 -36.19 -1.69
CA THR A 403 -8.31 -35.30 -2.34
C THR A 403 -8.18 -33.87 -1.81
N LEU A 404 -8.94 -32.94 -2.40
CA LEU A 404 -8.96 -31.53 -1.96
C LEU A 404 -9.55 -31.39 -0.55
N GLU A 405 -10.59 -32.17 -0.25
CA GLU A 405 -11.32 -32.16 1.03
C GLU A 405 -10.41 -32.50 2.22
N ASP A 406 -9.43 -33.39 2.01
CA ASP A 406 -8.45 -33.77 3.06
C ASP A 406 -7.50 -32.63 3.47
N LEU A 407 -7.42 -31.59 2.63
CA LEU A 407 -6.43 -30.52 2.69
C LEU A 407 -7.03 -29.11 2.70
N GLU A 408 -8.35 -28.96 2.84
CA GLU A 408 -9.02 -27.67 2.79
C GLU A 408 -8.45 -26.70 3.84
N ASP A 409 -8.26 -27.17 5.07
CA ASP A 409 -7.70 -26.39 6.19
C ASP A 409 -6.25 -25.92 5.97
N ALA A 410 -5.50 -26.66 5.15
CA ALA A 410 -4.07 -26.42 4.89
C ALA A 410 -3.81 -25.80 3.51
N TRP A 411 -4.85 -25.58 2.70
CA TRP A 411 -4.73 -25.31 1.27
C TRP A 411 -3.83 -24.10 0.95
N ASP A 412 -4.05 -22.99 1.65
CA ASP A 412 -3.30 -21.75 1.49
C ASP A 412 -2.17 -21.59 2.54
N ARG A 413 -1.74 -22.69 3.19
CA ARG A 413 -0.76 -22.67 4.27
C ARG A 413 0.58 -23.29 3.85
N GLY A 414 1.63 -22.96 4.59
CA GLY A 414 2.99 -23.47 4.39
C GLY A 414 3.85 -22.73 3.37
N ILE A 415 5.16 -22.94 3.47
CA ILE A 415 6.17 -22.47 2.51
C ILE A 415 6.99 -23.69 2.04
N PRO A 416 6.87 -24.10 0.77
CA PRO A 416 5.91 -23.60 -0.23
C PRO A 416 4.44 -23.86 0.15
N ARG A 417 3.49 -23.15 -0.47
CA ARG A 417 2.05 -23.34 -0.22
C ARG A 417 1.57 -24.71 -0.70
N ILE A 418 0.74 -25.40 0.09
CA ILE A 418 0.25 -26.76 -0.23
C ILE A 418 -0.51 -26.81 -1.56
N ASN A 419 -1.31 -25.79 -1.87
CA ASN A 419 -2.05 -25.68 -3.14
C ASN A 419 -1.15 -25.74 -4.40
N THR A 420 0.16 -25.48 -4.28
CA THR A 420 1.09 -25.54 -5.42
C THR A 420 1.24 -26.96 -5.98
N LEU A 421 1.01 -27.99 -5.14
CA LEU A 421 1.06 -29.41 -5.54
C LEU A 421 -0.03 -29.81 -6.54
N PHE A 422 -1.11 -29.02 -6.60
CA PHE A 422 -2.30 -29.24 -7.41
C PHE A 422 -2.36 -28.37 -8.67
N GLN A 423 -1.27 -27.65 -8.98
CA GLN A 423 -1.19 -26.86 -10.21
C GLN A 423 -1.18 -27.75 -11.46
N LYS A 424 -1.88 -27.29 -12.50
CA LYS A 424 -1.92 -27.97 -13.82
C LYS A 424 -0.53 -28.16 -14.43
N GLU A 425 0.38 -27.19 -14.26
CA GLU A 425 1.71 -27.17 -14.88
C GLU A 425 2.83 -27.77 -14.01
N ARG A 426 2.52 -28.45 -12.89
CA ARG A 426 3.52 -28.92 -11.92
C ARG A 426 4.64 -29.79 -12.54
N HIS A 427 4.30 -30.58 -13.55
CA HIS A 427 5.25 -31.46 -14.23
C HIS A 427 6.31 -30.68 -15.02
N THR A 428 5.91 -29.58 -15.66
CA THR A 428 6.83 -28.67 -16.34
C THR A 428 7.68 -27.87 -15.35
N LEU A 429 7.07 -27.41 -14.25
CA LEU A 429 7.75 -26.63 -13.21
C LEU A 429 8.85 -27.43 -12.49
N ALA A 430 8.77 -28.76 -12.47
CA ALA A 430 9.81 -29.61 -11.91
C ALA A 430 11.19 -29.41 -12.57
N TYR A 431 11.21 -29.05 -13.87
CA TYR A 431 12.42 -28.77 -14.65
C TYR A 431 12.89 -27.32 -14.52
N ASP A 432 12.08 -26.42 -13.96
CA ASP A 432 12.39 -25.00 -13.81
C ASP A 432 13.32 -24.75 -12.59
N LYS A 433 14.58 -25.18 -12.69
CA LYS A 433 15.60 -25.02 -11.63
C LYS A 433 16.31 -23.68 -11.70
N GLY A 434 16.74 -23.12 -10.57
CA GLY A 434 17.47 -21.84 -10.52
C GLY A 434 16.63 -20.59 -10.81
N TRP A 435 15.30 -20.69 -10.68
CA TRP A 435 14.37 -19.60 -11.01
C TRP A 435 14.54 -18.38 -10.09
N ARG A 436 14.97 -18.55 -8.83
CA ARG A 436 15.19 -17.45 -7.86
C ARG A 436 16.26 -16.48 -8.35
N VAL A 437 17.45 -16.98 -8.67
CA VAL A 437 18.56 -16.17 -9.19
C VAL A 437 18.19 -15.56 -10.55
N ARG A 438 17.47 -16.31 -11.41
CA ARG A 438 16.95 -15.73 -12.66
C ARG A 438 16.02 -14.55 -12.40
N MET A 439 15.10 -14.66 -11.45
CA MET A 439 14.17 -13.59 -11.10
C MET A 439 14.88 -12.33 -10.61
N GLU A 440 15.93 -12.47 -9.83
CA GLU A 440 16.79 -11.35 -9.40
C GLU A 440 17.55 -10.72 -10.57
N PHE A 441 18.12 -11.54 -11.46
CA PHE A 441 18.85 -11.06 -12.64
C PHE A 441 17.94 -10.43 -13.71
N LYS A 442 16.60 -10.57 -13.61
CA LYS A 442 15.66 -9.86 -14.50
C LYS A 442 15.85 -8.35 -14.49
N GLN A 443 16.38 -7.78 -13.40
CA GLN A 443 16.69 -6.35 -13.33
C GLN A 443 17.64 -5.86 -14.43
N TYR A 444 18.49 -6.74 -14.98
CA TYR A 444 19.47 -6.38 -16.00
C TYR A 444 18.96 -6.47 -17.44
N HIS A 445 17.79 -7.09 -17.66
CA HIS A 445 17.22 -7.23 -19.01
C HIS A 445 15.77 -6.76 -19.11
N VAL A 446 15.10 -6.45 -17.99
CA VAL A 446 13.76 -5.85 -17.93
C VAL A 446 13.82 -4.51 -17.20
N ASN A 447 13.55 -3.42 -17.92
CA ASN A 447 13.51 -2.06 -17.34
C ASN A 447 12.36 -1.86 -16.32
N ARG A 448 11.32 -2.71 -16.39
CA ARG A 448 10.21 -2.68 -15.45
C ARG A 448 10.66 -3.31 -14.13
N ASN A 449 10.76 -2.47 -13.10
CA ASN A 449 11.01 -2.94 -11.74
C ASN A 449 9.93 -3.92 -11.24
N ASN A 450 10.36 -5.02 -10.63
CA ASN A 450 9.53 -6.04 -10.02
C ASN A 450 9.73 -6.04 -8.48
N PRO A 451 8.74 -5.56 -7.70
CA PRO A 451 8.81 -5.60 -6.22
C PRO A 451 8.83 -7.03 -5.65
N PHE A 452 8.38 -8.02 -6.42
CA PHE A 452 8.34 -9.43 -6.04
C PHE A 452 9.47 -10.21 -6.71
N TRP A 453 10.70 -9.68 -6.65
CA TRP A 453 11.88 -10.34 -7.22
C TRP A 453 12.26 -11.62 -6.45
N TRP A 454 11.86 -11.71 -5.18
CA TRP A 454 12.22 -12.78 -4.24
C TRP A 454 11.27 -13.99 -4.24
N THR A 455 10.09 -13.89 -4.86
CA THR A 455 9.06 -14.95 -4.86
C THR A 455 8.47 -15.17 -6.26
N HIS A 456 7.95 -16.37 -6.49
CA HIS A 456 7.22 -16.69 -7.70
C HIS A 456 5.97 -17.51 -7.39
N GLN A 457 4.79 -17.00 -7.75
CA GLN A 457 3.50 -17.60 -7.40
C GLN A 457 3.35 -19.06 -7.86
N ARG A 458 3.98 -19.46 -8.97
CA ARG A 458 3.92 -20.86 -9.43
C ARG A 458 4.73 -21.81 -8.55
N HIS A 459 5.83 -21.34 -7.96
CA HIS A 459 6.72 -22.16 -7.14
C HIS A 459 6.39 -22.07 -5.65
N ASP A 460 6.21 -20.85 -5.14
CA ASP A 460 5.96 -20.63 -3.71
C ASP A 460 4.47 -20.62 -3.37
N GLY A 461 3.59 -20.38 -4.36
CA GLY A 461 2.19 -20.03 -4.13
C GLY A 461 1.99 -18.55 -3.82
N LYS A 462 0.76 -18.15 -3.54
CA LYS A 462 0.45 -16.76 -3.12
C LYS A 462 0.70 -16.63 -1.63
N LEU A 463 1.69 -15.83 -1.23
CA LEU A 463 2.13 -15.75 0.17
C LEU A 463 1.30 -14.80 1.05
N TRP A 464 0.31 -14.12 0.51
CA TRP A 464 -0.55 -13.20 1.25
C TRP A 464 -2.00 -13.22 0.72
N ASN A 465 -2.96 -12.94 1.60
CA ASN A 465 -4.36 -12.80 1.25
C ASN A 465 -4.94 -11.53 1.89
N LEU A 466 -5.51 -10.64 1.05
CA LEU A 466 -6.04 -9.34 1.48
C LEU A 466 -7.56 -9.24 1.25
N ASN A 467 -8.25 -10.38 1.19
CA ASN A 467 -9.70 -10.39 1.07
C ASN A 467 -10.36 -9.81 2.33
N ASN A 468 -9.92 -10.23 3.52
CA ASN A 468 -10.45 -9.71 4.80
C ASN A 468 -10.16 -8.21 4.94
N TYR A 469 -8.98 -7.73 4.52
CA TYR A 469 -8.66 -6.30 4.48
C TYR A 469 -9.70 -5.51 3.70
N ARG A 470 -10.18 -6.04 2.57
CA ARG A 470 -11.17 -5.37 1.73
C ARG A 470 -12.52 -5.27 2.45
N THR A 471 -12.97 -6.36 3.07
CA THR A 471 -14.24 -6.42 3.81
C THR A 471 -14.23 -5.46 5.00
N ASP A 472 -13.16 -5.50 5.80
CA ASP A 472 -13.03 -4.65 6.99
C ASP A 472 -12.87 -3.18 6.62
N MET A 473 -12.22 -2.88 5.47
CA MET A 473 -12.15 -1.52 4.95
C MET A 473 -13.54 -0.97 4.60
N ILE A 474 -14.42 -1.78 4.01
CA ILE A 474 -15.80 -1.36 3.71
C ILE A 474 -16.53 -1.04 5.02
N GLN A 475 -16.41 -1.88 6.03
CA GLN A 475 -17.04 -1.67 7.33
C GLN A 475 -16.50 -0.41 8.03
N ALA A 476 -15.19 -0.21 8.04
CA ALA A 476 -14.56 0.98 8.62
C ALA A 476 -14.95 2.29 7.93
N LEU A 477 -15.39 2.23 6.67
CA LEU A 477 -15.86 3.39 5.91
C LEU A 477 -17.37 3.64 6.07
N GLY A 478 -18.06 2.93 6.98
CA GLY A 478 -19.51 3.09 7.22
C GLY A 478 -20.38 2.11 6.42
N GLY A 479 -19.81 1.01 5.94
CA GLY A 479 -20.52 0.03 5.11
C GLY A 479 -20.72 0.49 3.67
N VAL A 480 -21.40 -0.32 2.86
CA VAL A 480 -21.62 0.02 1.45
C VAL A 480 -22.52 1.25 1.30
N GLU A 481 -23.59 1.33 2.08
CA GLU A 481 -24.54 2.46 2.04
C GLU A 481 -23.88 3.78 2.44
N GLY A 482 -23.14 3.80 3.55
CA GLY A 482 -22.40 4.98 3.99
C GLY A 482 -21.37 5.45 2.95
N ILE A 483 -20.70 4.53 2.26
CA ILE A 483 -19.81 4.87 1.14
C ILE A 483 -20.60 5.51 -0.01
N LEU A 484 -21.76 4.96 -0.37
CA LEU A 484 -22.54 5.42 -1.53
C LEU A 484 -23.20 6.78 -1.30
N GLU A 485 -23.44 7.21 -0.05
CA GLU A 485 -23.88 8.59 0.26
C GLU A 485 -22.88 9.65 -0.24
N HIS A 486 -21.59 9.31 -0.29
CA HIS A 486 -20.56 10.20 -0.81
C HIS A 486 -20.52 10.30 -2.35
N THR A 487 -21.36 9.53 -3.04
CA THR A 487 -21.29 9.29 -4.49
C THR A 487 -22.57 9.71 -5.21
N LEU A 488 -22.51 9.73 -6.54
CA LEU A 488 -23.67 10.02 -7.39
C LEU A 488 -24.64 8.83 -7.53
N PHE A 489 -24.55 7.79 -6.70
CA PHE A 489 -25.37 6.58 -6.79
C PHE A 489 -26.89 6.89 -6.81
N LYS A 490 -27.39 7.69 -5.87
CA LYS A 490 -28.82 8.09 -5.84
C LYS A 490 -29.26 8.80 -7.13
N GLY A 491 -28.35 9.56 -7.77
CA GLY A 491 -28.60 10.23 -9.04
C GLY A 491 -28.69 9.28 -10.26
N THR A 492 -28.22 8.04 -10.13
CA THR A 492 -28.39 7.02 -11.17
C THR A 492 -29.75 6.32 -11.12
N TYR A 493 -30.48 6.48 -10.01
CA TYR A 493 -31.81 5.91 -9.80
C TYR A 493 -31.88 4.37 -9.91
N PHE A 494 -30.76 3.67 -9.64
CA PHE A 494 -30.79 2.22 -9.44
C PHE A 494 -31.43 1.89 -8.07
N PRO A 495 -32.31 0.87 -7.99
CA PRO A 495 -33.01 0.53 -6.75
C PRO A 495 -32.08 -0.11 -5.70
N THR A 496 -31.06 -0.84 -6.13
CA THR A 496 -30.06 -1.49 -5.26
C THR A 496 -28.68 -1.34 -5.86
N TRP A 497 -27.66 -1.44 -5.00
CA TRP A 497 -26.25 -1.45 -5.42
C TRP A 497 -25.78 -2.85 -5.83
N GLU A 498 -26.54 -3.89 -5.48
CA GLU A 498 -26.23 -5.28 -5.81
C GLU A 498 -26.28 -5.50 -7.32
N GLY A 499 -25.23 -6.11 -7.88
CA GLY A 499 -25.13 -6.34 -9.33
C GLY A 499 -24.67 -5.12 -10.14
N LEU A 500 -24.23 -4.04 -9.51
CA LEU A 500 -23.52 -2.96 -10.21
C LEU A 500 -22.16 -3.47 -10.72
N PHE A 501 -21.95 -3.37 -12.02
CA PHE A 501 -20.68 -3.70 -12.66
C PHE A 501 -19.97 -2.45 -13.15
N TRP A 502 -18.78 -2.20 -12.62
CA TRP A 502 -17.86 -1.20 -13.14
C TRP A 502 -17.16 -1.74 -14.37
N GLU A 503 -17.53 -1.25 -15.56
CA GLU A 503 -16.89 -1.64 -16.81
C GLU A 503 -15.39 -1.23 -16.78
N LYS A 504 -14.49 -2.22 -16.69
CA LYS A 504 -13.05 -2.01 -16.46
C LYS A 504 -12.33 -1.35 -17.64
N ALA A 505 -12.89 -1.45 -18.85
CA ALA A 505 -12.50 -0.72 -20.04
C ALA A 505 -13.70 -0.72 -20.98
N SER A 506 -14.20 0.46 -21.36
CA SER A 506 -15.25 0.52 -22.38
C SER A 506 -14.70 0.03 -23.72
N GLY A 507 -15.50 -0.65 -24.54
CA GLY A 507 -15.09 -1.10 -25.89
C GLY A 507 -14.46 0.01 -26.76
N PHE A 508 -14.79 1.27 -26.50
CA PHE A 508 -14.11 2.44 -27.07
C PHE A 508 -12.62 2.52 -26.73
N GLU A 509 -12.23 2.36 -25.46
CA GLU A 509 -10.82 2.42 -25.04
C GLU A 509 -10.01 1.27 -25.63
N GLU A 510 -10.63 0.08 -25.75
CA GLU A 510 -10.00 -1.08 -26.36
C GLU A 510 -9.80 -0.91 -27.86
N SER A 511 -10.80 -0.38 -28.58
CA SER A 511 -10.69 -0.06 -30.01
C SER A 511 -9.62 1.00 -30.30
N MET A 512 -9.40 1.94 -29.38
CA MET A 512 -8.40 3.00 -29.51
C MET A 512 -7.01 2.57 -29.07
N ARG A 513 -6.89 1.48 -28.28
CA ARG A 513 -5.61 0.99 -27.75
C ARG A 513 -4.64 0.54 -28.85
N PHE A 514 -5.17 -0.07 -29.91
CA PHE A 514 -4.39 -0.60 -31.02
C PHE A 514 -4.23 0.39 -32.18
N LYS A 515 -4.91 1.55 -32.14
CA LYS A 515 -4.74 2.61 -33.14
C LYS A 515 -3.44 3.39 -32.88
N LYS A 516 -2.77 3.79 -33.97
CA LYS A 516 -1.60 4.68 -33.89
C LYS A 516 -2.06 6.08 -33.48
N LEU A 517 -1.86 6.40 -32.19
CA LEU A 517 -2.20 7.70 -31.61
C LEU A 517 -0.94 8.50 -31.27
N THR A 518 -1.03 9.81 -31.44
CA THR A 518 -0.02 10.76 -30.95
C THR A 518 0.04 10.75 -29.43
N ASN A 519 1.17 11.21 -28.86
CA ASN A 519 1.31 11.31 -27.40
C ASN A 519 0.29 12.27 -26.78
N ALA A 520 -0.08 13.34 -27.48
CA ALA A 520 -1.13 14.26 -27.05
C ALA A 520 -2.51 13.57 -26.98
N GLN A 521 -2.88 12.78 -27.99
CA GLN A 521 -4.11 11.99 -28.00
C GLN A 521 -4.14 10.95 -26.86
N LYS A 522 -3.03 10.24 -26.62
CA LYS A 522 -2.91 9.29 -25.50
C LYS A 522 -3.07 9.98 -24.15
N SER A 523 -2.51 11.19 -23.99
CA SER A 523 -2.67 12.01 -22.78
C SER A 523 -4.14 12.38 -22.56
N GLY A 524 -4.86 12.77 -23.62
CA GLY A 524 -6.29 13.04 -23.58
C GLY A 524 -7.13 11.82 -23.18
N LEU A 525 -6.85 10.65 -23.76
CA LEU A 525 -7.54 9.40 -23.42
C LEU A 525 -7.36 9.00 -21.95
N ASN A 526 -6.16 9.19 -21.39
CA ASN A 526 -5.91 8.91 -19.97
C ASN A 526 -6.70 9.84 -19.02
N GLN A 527 -7.33 10.91 -19.50
CA GLN A 527 -8.21 11.76 -18.67
C GLN A 527 -9.62 11.19 -18.52
N ILE A 528 -10.07 10.30 -19.41
CA ILE A 528 -11.44 9.77 -19.39
C ILE A 528 -11.74 9.02 -18.08
N PRO A 529 -10.89 8.09 -17.60
CA PRO A 529 -11.13 7.43 -16.33
C PRO A 529 -11.13 8.40 -15.13
N ASN A 530 -10.29 9.45 -15.17
CA ASN A 530 -10.26 10.47 -14.13
C ASN A 530 -11.55 11.30 -14.11
N ARG A 531 -12.15 11.58 -15.27
CA ARG A 531 -13.45 12.26 -15.36
C ARG A 531 -14.57 11.40 -14.77
N ARG A 532 -14.59 10.10 -15.07
CA ARG A 532 -15.55 9.14 -14.46
C ARG A 532 -15.41 9.12 -12.94
N PHE A 533 -14.17 9.00 -12.45
CA PHE A 533 -13.89 9.07 -11.02
C PHE A 533 -14.37 10.39 -10.39
N THR A 534 -14.07 11.52 -11.01
CA THR A 534 -14.48 12.84 -10.49
C THR A 534 -16.00 12.99 -10.47
N LEU A 535 -16.69 12.49 -11.50
CA LEU A 535 -18.16 12.54 -11.58
C LEU A 535 -18.79 11.63 -10.53
N TRP A 536 -18.30 10.41 -10.35
CA TRP A 536 -18.84 9.49 -9.35
C TRP A 536 -18.77 10.06 -7.93
N TRP A 537 -17.63 10.65 -7.57
CA TRP A 537 -17.41 11.28 -6.27
C TRP A 537 -17.81 12.76 -6.23
N SER A 538 -18.59 13.24 -7.20
CA SER A 538 -18.89 14.67 -7.32
C SER A 538 -19.61 15.27 -6.11
N PRO A 539 -20.56 14.58 -5.43
CA PRO A 539 -21.24 15.17 -4.26
C PRO A 539 -20.28 15.53 -3.12
N THR A 540 -19.21 14.73 -2.94
CA THR A 540 -18.20 14.98 -1.91
C THR A 540 -17.11 15.94 -2.39
N ILE A 541 -16.66 15.82 -3.64
CA ILE A 541 -15.59 16.65 -4.20
C ILE A 541 -16.04 18.11 -4.42
N ASN A 542 -17.30 18.32 -4.83
CA ASN A 542 -17.92 19.63 -5.06
C ASN A 542 -18.83 20.06 -3.89
N ARG A 543 -18.41 19.77 -2.66
CA ARG A 543 -19.16 20.12 -1.47
C ARG A 543 -19.21 21.63 -1.20
N ALA A 544 -20.27 22.10 -0.53
CA ALA A 544 -20.47 23.49 -0.13
C ALA A 544 -19.62 23.88 1.08
N ASN A 545 -19.33 22.96 2.01
CA ASN A 545 -18.50 23.24 3.19
C ASN A 545 -16.99 23.34 2.83
N VAL A 546 -16.62 24.49 2.29
CA VAL A 546 -15.28 24.80 1.78
C VAL A 546 -14.78 26.05 2.48
N TYR A 547 -13.64 25.95 3.17
CA TYR A 547 -13.04 27.05 3.97
C TYR A 547 -12.76 28.33 3.15
N VAL A 548 -12.35 28.20 1.89
CA VAL A 548 -12.16 29.32 0.94
C VAL A 548 -12.51 28.83 -0.47
N GLY A 549 -13.48 29.46 -1.11
CA GLY A 549 -13.83 29.18 -2.51
C GLY A 549 -14.94 30.09 -3.02
N PHE A 550 -14.74 30.68 -4.20
CA PHE A 550 -15.80 31.42 -4.88
C PHE A 550 -16.79 30.41 -5.48
N GLN A 551 -18.08 30.61 -5.20
CA GLN A 551 -19.17 29.82 -5.76
C GLN A 551 -19.49 30.35 -7.15
N VAL A 552 -19.43 29.47 -8.16
CA VAL A 552 -19.76 29.82 -9.55
C VAL A 552 -20.88 28.94 -10.02
N GLN A 553 -21.94 29.54 -10.54
CA GLN A 553 -23.01 28.81 -11.20
C GLN A 553 -22.56 28.33 -12.59
N LEU A 554 -22.88 27.08 -12.95
CA LEU A 554 -22.65 26.56 -14.29
C LEU A 554 -23.69 27.10 -15.27
N ASP A 555 -23.22 27.51 -16.46
CA ASP A 555 -24.05 28.09 -17.51
C ASP A 555 -25.28 27.22 -17.83
N LEU A 556 -26.46 27.83 -17.86
CA LEU A 556 -27.75 27.20 -18.20
C LEU A 556 -28.21 26.09 -17.22
N THR A 557 -27.63 26.02 -16.02
CA THR A 557 -27.98 25.02 -15.01
C THR A 557 -28.04 25.63 -13.61
N GLY A 558 -28.79 25.02 -12.71
CA GLY A 558 -28.82 25.40 -11.29
C GLY A 558 -27.66 24.85 -10.46
N ILE A 559 -26.58 24.37 -11.10
CA ILE A 559 -25.48 23.71 -10.40
C ILE A 559 -24.45 24.74 -9.96
N PHE A 560 -24.12 24.73 -8.68
CA PHE A 560 -23.06 25.55 -8.11
C PHE A 560 -21.77 24.75 -7.99
N MET A 561 -20.71 25.30 -8.58
CA MET A 561 -19.35 24.79 -8.46
C MET A 561 -18.64 25.56 -7.36
N HIS A 562 -18.26 24.86 -6.31
CA HIS A 562 -17.42 25.42 -5.25
C HIS A 562 -15.98 25.22 -5.70
N GLY A 563 -15.33 26.24 -6.27
CA GLY A 563 -13.95 26.17 -6.74
C GLY A 563 -13.73 25.62 -8.17
N LYS A 564 -12.49 25.71 -8.65
CA LYS A 564 -12.13 25.38 -10.04
C LYS A 564 -11.73 23.91 -10.20
N ILE A 565 -12.70 23.06 -10.54
CA ILE A 565 -12.48 21.63 -10.86
C ILE A 565 -12.85 21.38 -12.34
N PRO A 566 -11.90 21.51 -13.28
CA PRO A 566 -12.20 21.46 -14.72
C PRO A 566 -12.75 20.11 -15.18
N THR A 567 -12.24 19.01 -14.62
CA THR A 567 -12.69 17.65 -14.98
C THR A 567 -14.16 17.43 -14.67
N LEU A 568 -14.63 17.95 -13.53
CA LEU A 568 -16.03 17.87 -13.14
C LEU A 568 -16.92 18.79 -13.99
N LYS A 569 -16.49 20.04 -14.22
CA LYS A 569 -17.22 20.99 -15.09
C LYS A 569 -17.53 20.38 -16.46
N ILE A 570 -16.54 19.73 -17.09
CA ILE A 570 -16.73 19.08 -18.39
C ILE A 570 -17.79 17.97 -18.31
N SER A 571 -17.73 17.11 -17.29
CA SER A 571 -18.69 16.01 -17.12
C SER A 571 -20.12 16.52 -16.91
N LEU A 572 -20.32 17.54 -16.07
CA LEU A 572 -21.64 18.10 -15.79
C LEU A 572 -22.25 18.80 -17.00
N ILE A 573 -21.45 19.58 -17.77
CA ILE A 573 -21.91 20.19 -19.02
C ILE A 573 -22.32 19.11 -20.04
N GLN A 574 -21.61 17.98 -20.09
CA GLN A 574 -21.95 16.88 -20.98
C GLN A 574 -23.27 16.20 -20.61
N ILE A 575 -23.58 16.07 -19.32
CA ILE A 575 -24.87 15.54 -18.83
C ILE A 575 -26.00 16.49 -19.21
N PHE A 576 -25.88 17.78 -18.86
CA PHE A 576 -26.94 18.78 -19.06
C PHE A 576 -26.91 19.48 -20.43
N ARG A 577 -26.33 18.82 -21.43
CA ARG A 577 -26.23 19.36 -22.81
C ARG A 577 -27.60 19.57 -23.44
N ALA A 578 -27.66 20.39 -24.49
CA ALA A 578 -28.88 20.63 -25.27
C ALA A 578 -30.08 21.08 -24.41
N HIS A 579 -29.81 21.99 -23.47
CA HIS A 579 -30.81 22.63 -22.61
C HIS A 579 -31.59 21.65 -21.72
N LEU A 580 -30.96 20.54 -21.30
CA LEU A 580 -31.64 19.48 -20.55
C LEU A 580 -32.26 20.00 -19.24
N TRP A 581 -31.60 20.92 -18.53
CA TRP A 581 -32.14 21.50 -17.29
C TRP A 581 -33.49 22.20 -17.51
N GLN A 582 -33.56 23.04 -18.54
CA GLN A 582 -34.80 23.73 -18.92
C GLN A 582 -35.88 22.74 -19.34
N LYS A 583 -35.52 21.73 -20.14
CA LYS A 583 -36.46 20.69 -20.59
C LYS A 583 -37.04 19.87 -19.44
N ILE A 584 -36.22 19.52 -18.43
CA ILE A 584 -36.70 18.82 -17.24
C ILE A 584 -37.72 19.68 -16.50
N HIS A 585 -37.40 20.95 -16.26
CA HIS A 585 -38.31 21.87 -15.59
C HIS A 585 -39.63 22.03 -16.35
N GLU A 586 -39.57 22.32 -17.65
CA GLU A 586 -40.76 22.46 -18.50
C GLU A 586 -41.59 21.17 -18.57
N SER A 587 -40.95 20.00 -18.63
CA SER A 587 -41.64 18.70 -18.62
C SER A 587 -42.42 18.52 -17.33
N ILE A 588 -41.80 18.73 -16.17
CA ILE A 588 -42.47 18.55 -14.88
C ILE A 588 -43.63 19.54 -14.72
N VAL A 589 -43.47 20.79 -15.16
CA VAL A 589 -44.58 21.78 -15.15
C VAL A 589 -45.74 21.30 -16.02
N MET A 590 -45.46 20.79 -17.23
CA MET A 590 -46.51 20.28 -18.13
C MET A 590 -47.20 19.05 -17.57
N ASP A 591 -46.45 18.12 -16.98
CA ASP A 591 -47.00 16.91 -16.37
C ASP A 591 -47.90 17.27 -15.18
N MET A 592 -47.49 18.25 -14.34
CA MET A 592 -48.33 18.78 -13.26
C MET A 592 -49.61 19.42 -13.79
N CYS A 593 -49.54 20.25 -14.85
CA CYS A 593 -50.75 20.81 -15.46
C CYS A 593 -51.71 19.72 -15.94
N GLN A 594 -51.20 18.66 -16.58
CA GLN A 594 -52.03 17.54 -17.05
C GLN A 594 -52.70 16.79 -15.90
N VAL A 595 -52.01 16.61 -14.77
CA VAL A 595 -52.60 15.97 -13.58
C VAL A 595 -53.70 16.85 -12.99
N PHE A 596 -53.47 18.16 -12.85
CA PHE A 596 -54.51 19.07 -12.34
C PHE A 596 -55.70 19.21 -13.30
N ASP A 597 -55.48 19.16 -14.61
CA ASP A 597 -56.54 19.15 -15.62
C ASP A 597 -57.42 17.89 -15.54
N GLN A 598 -56.87 16.75 -15.08
CA GLN A 598 -57.64 15.52 -14.87
C GLN A 598 -58.49 15.56 -13.59
N GLU A 599 -58.08 16.36 -12.59
CA GLU A 599 -58.68 16.41 -11.25
C GLU A 599 -59.48 17.71 -10.99
N LEU A 600 -59.93 18.40 -12.04
CA LEU A 600 -60.65 19.68 -11.95
C LEU A 600 -61.89 19.59 -11.05
N ASP A 601 -62.75 18.60 -11.31
CA ASP A 601 -64.02 18.43 -10.59
C ASP A 601 -63.79 18.02 -9.12
N ALA A 602 -62.81 17.15 -8.86
CA ALA A 602 -62.53 16.63 -7.53
C ALA A 602 -61.93 17.69 -6.59
N LEU A 603 -61.13 18.61 -7.14
CA LEU A 603 -60.45 19.67 -6.39
C LEU A 603 -61.17 21.03 -6.45
N GLU A 604 -62.33 21.10 -7.10
CA GLU A 604 -63.10 22.34 -7.33
C GLU A 604 -62.26 23.45 -8.01
N ILE A 605 -61.47 23.06 -9.02
CA ILE A 605 -60.66 23.97 -9.84
C ILE A 605 -61.49 24.39 -11.06
N ASP A 606 -61.63 25.70 -11.28
CA ASP A 606 -62.28 26.29 -12.45
C ASP A 606 -61.37 26.20 -13.68
N THR A 607 -60.13 26.67 -13.53
CA THR A 607 -59.13 26.65 -14.60
C THR A 607 -57.71 26.44 -14.06
N VAL A 608 -56.94 25.62 -14.78
CA VAL A 608 -55.49 25.45 -14.59
C VAL A 608 -54.80 26.30 -15.65
N GLN A 609 -54.10 27.35 -15.22
CA GLN A 609 -53.36 28.22 -16.12
C GLN A 609 -51.86 27.97 -15.95
N LYS A 610 -51.21 27.50 -17.03
CA LYS A 610 -49.75 27.51 -17.12
C LYS A 610 -49.28 28.93 -17.40
N GLU A 611 -48.39 29.44 -16.56
CA GLU A 611 -47.80 30.77 -16.75
C GLU A 611 -46.73 30.76 -17.85
N THR A 612 -46.54 31.91 -18.51
CA THR A 612 -45.47 32.07 -19.50
C THR A 612 -44.12 32.19 -18.79
N ILE A 613 -43.45 31.05 -18.62
CA ILE A 613 -42.18 30.96 -17.90
C ILE A 613 -41.05 31.61 -18.70
N HIS A 614 -40.32 32.53 -18.07
CA HIS A 614 -39.10 33.08 -18.67
C HIS A 614 -38.06 31.96 -18.86
N PRO A 615 -37.40 31.82 -20.02
CA PRO A 615 -36.52 30.68 -20.32
C PRO A 615 -35.40 30.44 -19.30
N ARG A 616 -34.95 31.50 -18.61
CA ARG A 616 -33.87 31.43 -17.60
C ARG A 616 -34.37 31.16 -16.17
N LYS A 617 -35.68 31.10 -15.94
CA LYS A 617 -36.27 30.93 -14.61
C LYS A 617 -35.79 29.64 -13.95
N SER A 618 -35.82 28.53 -14.70
CA SER A 618 -35.50 27.19 -14.21
C SER A 618 -34.14 27.06 -13.49
N TYR A 619 -33.18 27.91 -13.80
CA TYR A 619 -31.86 27.94 -13.15
C TYR A 619 -31.55 29.28 -12.46
N LYS A 620 -32.52 30.18 -12.29
CA LYS A 620 -32.34 31.40 -11.50
C LYS A 620 -32.67 31.08 -10.03
N MET A 621 -31.68 31.19 -9.15
CA MET A 621 -31.81 30.78 -7.73
C MET A 621 -32.06 31.95 -6.76
N ASN A 622 -31.95 33.19 -7.23
CA ASN A 622 -32.09 34.39 -6.39
C ASN A 622 -33.54 34.85 -6.27
N SER A 623 -34.36 34.67 -7.31
CA SER A 623 -35.78 35.00 -7.29
C SER A 623 -36.53 34.11 -8.27
N SER A 624 -37.82 33.91 -8.01
CA SER A 624 -38.69 33.05 -8.81
C SER A 624 -40.05 33.70 -9.08
N CYS A 625 -40.92 33.00 -9.81
CA CYS A 625 -42.29 33.38 -10.15
C CYS A 625 -43.14 32.11 -10.29
N ALA A 626 -44.47 32.20 -10.21
CA ALA A 626 -45.35 31.04 -10.38
C ALA A 626 -45.15 30.34 -11.75
N ASP A 627 -45.19 29.00 -11.77
CA ASP A 627 -45.23 28.19 -13.00
C ASP A 627 -46.66 27.83 -13.41
N VAL A 628 -47.48 27.47 -12.42
CA VAL A 628 -48.88 27.09 -12.59
C VAL A 628 -49.73 27.90 -11.63
N LEU A 629 -50.87 28.38 -12.12
CA LEU A 629 -51.87 29.10 -11.35
C LEU A 629 -53.19 28.35 -11.44
N LEU A 630 -53.73 27.98 -10.28
CA LEU A 630 -55.03 27.34 -10.15
C LEU A 630 -56.06 28.39 -9.71
N PHE A 631 -57.20 28.42 -10.39
CA PHE A 631 -58.34 29.24 -10.02
C PHE A 631 -59.42 28.36 -9.38
N ALA A 632 -59.86 28.72 -8.18
CA ALA A 632 -60.93 27.99 -7.49
C ALA A 632 -62.30 28.34 -8.08
N SER A 633 -63.18 27.35 -8.22
CA SER A 633 -64.58 27.57 -8.63
C SER A 633 -65.37 28.42 -7.63
N TYR A 634 -64.99 28.38 -6.35
CA TYR A 634 -65.56 29.24 -5.31
C TYR A 634 -64.49 29.83 -4.38
N LYS A 635 -64.10 29.12 -3.31
CA LYS A 635 -63.05 29.52 -2.36
C LYS A 635 -62.45 28.29 -1.70
N TRP A 636 -61.12 28.19 -1.69
CA TRP A 636 -60.42 27.16 -0.90
C TRP A 636 -60.11 27.68 0.50
N ASN A 637 -60.36 26.84 1.51
CA ASN A 637 -59.81 27.01 2.84
C ASN A 637 -58.41 26.39 2.83
N VAL A 638 -57.37 27.20 3.05
CA VAL A 638 -55.97 26.75 2.97
C VAL A 638 -55.37 26.64 4.36
N SER A 639 -54.53 25.63 4.56
CA SER A 639 -53.77 25.43 5.79
C SER A 639 -52.65 26.49 5.95
N LYS A 640 -51.99 26.48 7.12
CA LYS A 640 -50.71 27.17 7.27
C LYS A 640 -49.63 26.41 6.48
N PRO A 641 -48.56 27.08 6.00
CA PRO A 641 -47.48 26.40 5.29
C PRO A 641 -46.91 25.24 6.13
N SER A 642 -47.00 24.03 5.59
CA SER A 642 -46.54 22.77 6.16
C SER A 642 -45.65 22.04 5.14
N LEU A 643 -44.95 20.99 5.59
CA LEU A 643 -44.17 20.14 4.68
C LEU A 643 -45.09 19.13 3.98
N LEU A 644 -44.72 18.71 2.77
CA LEU A 644 -45.49 17.74 1.97
C LEU A 644 -45.75 16.40 2.71
N THR A 645 -44.85 16.01 3.62
CA THR A 645 -44.90 14.76 4.38
C THR A 645 -45.68 14.88 5.70
N GLU A 646 -46.12 16.07 6.10
CA GLU A 646 -46.84 16.29 7.35
C GLU A 646 -48.34 15.92 7.20
N PRO A 647 -48.88 14.97 7.99
CA PRO A 647 -50.23 14.45 7.77
C PRO A 647 -51.35 15.22 8.48
N ARG A 648 -51.04 16.27 9.25
CA ARG A 648 -52.02 16.98 10.10
C ARG A 648 -52.12 18.45 9.75
N ASP A 649 -52.76 18.72 8.63
CA ASP A 649 -53.10 20.07 8.22
C ASP A 649 -54.47 20.49 8.79
N ASN A 650 -54.49 21.63 9.47
CA ASN A 650 -55.73 22.26 9.94
C ASN A 650 -56.18 23.31 8.91
N PHE A 651 -57.29 23.05 8.25
CA PHE A 651 -57.89 23.93 7.24
C PHE A 651 -58.86 24.97 7.84
N ASP A 652 -58.91 25.10 9.17
CA ASP A 652 -59.76 26.05 9.92
C ASP A 652 -59.23 27.50 9.94
N ALA A 653 -58.14 27.79 9.23
CA ALA A 653 -57.61 29.14 9.15
C ALA A 653 -58.60 30.09 8.45
N GLN A 654 -58.72 31.33 8.93
CA GLN A 654 -59.52 32.40 8.29
C GLN A 654 -59.03 32.78 6.86
N THR A 655 -57.94 32.18 6.39
CA THR A 655 -57.32 32.45 5.09
C THR A 655 -58.06 31.69 3.98
N LYS A 656 -58.99 32.38 3.33
CA LYS A 656 -59.66 31.89 2.12
C LYS A 656 -58.99 32.47 0.88
N THR A 657 -58.71 31.64 -0.12
CA THR A 657 -58.11 32.07 -1.39
C THR A 657 -58.95 31.61 -2.58
N THR A 658 -58.84 32.35 -3.67
CA THR A 658 -59.39 31.99 -5.00
C THR A 658 -58.29 31.65 -5.99
N LYS A 659 -57.01 31.90 -5.64
CA LYS A 659 -55.85 31.68 -6.50
C LYS A 659 -54.78 30.92 -5.74
N TYR A 660 -54.29 29.82 -6.31
CA TYR A 660 -53.22 29.03 -5.73
C TYR A 660 -52.10 28.82 -6.75
N TRP A 661 -50.87 29.20 -6.41
CA TRP A 661 -49.74 29.06 -7.33
C TRP A 661 -48.86 27.86 -6.97
N LEU A 662 -48.17 27.32 -7.97
CA LEU A 662 -47.12 26.32 -7.81
C LEU A 662 -45.81 26.84 -8.41
N ASP A 663 -44.71 26.66 -7.68
CA ASP A 663 -43.36 27.01 -8.13
C ASP A 663 -42.40 25.81 -8.07
N ILE A 664 -41.95 25.34 -9.24
CA ILE A 664 -41.14 24.13 -9.37
C ILE A 664 -39.66 24.51 -9.41
N GLN A 665 -38.95 24.25 -8.31
CA GLN A 665 -37.51 24.51 -8.24
C GLN A 665 -36.66 23.25 -8.42
N LEU A 666 -35.88 23.20 -9.49
CA LEU A 666 -34.85 22.17 -9.67
C LEU A 666 -33.60 22.49 -8.83
N ARG A 667 -32.97 21.46 -8.25
CA ARG A 667 -31.73 21.61 -7.49
C ARG A 667 -30.76 20.46 -7.75
N TRP A 668 -29.47 20.77 -7.80
CA TRP A 668 -28.40 19.78 -7.77
C TRP A 668 -27.69 19.83 -6.41
N GLY A 669 -28.02 18.87 -5.55
CA GLY A 669 -27.45 18.78 -4.20
C GLY A 669 -26.01 18.29 -4.17
N ASP A 670 -25.36 18.50 -3.03
CA ASP A 670 -24.06 17.93 -2.69
C ASP A 670 -24.14 17.12 -1.39
N TYR A 671 -23.01 16.59 -0.92
CA TYR A 671 -22.98 15.79 0.30
C TYR A 671 -23.48 16.55 1.54
N ASP A 672 -23.18 17.85 1.64
CA ASP A 672 -23.51 18.66 2.82
C ASP A 672 -24.96 19.17 2.80
N SER A 673 -25.59 19.22 1.62
CA SER A 673 -26.82 20.00 1.40
C SER A 673 -27.84 19.26 0.53
N HIS A 674 -28.05 17.96 0.77
CA HIS A 674 -29.01 17.12 0.05
C HIS A 674 -30.39 16.99 0.73
N ASP A 675 -30.59 17.62 1.89
CA ASP A 675 -31.91 17.68 2.55
C ASP A 675 -32.87 18.59 1.75
N ILE A 676 -33.87 17.96 1.13
CA ILE A 676 -34.83 18.60 0.23
C ILE A 676 -35.91 19.34 1.03
N GLU A 677 -36.39 18.78 2.13
CA GLU A 677 -37.47 19.38 2.95
C GLU A 677 -37.01 20.70 3.56
N ARG A 678 -35.80 20.70 4.15
CA ARG A 678 -35.20 21.92 4.69
C ARG A 678 -34.98 22.97 3.60
N TYR A 679 -34.60 22.55 2.40
CA TYR A 679 -34.38 23.44 1.27
C TYR A 679 -35.68 24.07 0.76
N ALA A 680 -36.71 23.25 0.53
CA ALA A 680 -38.02 23.70 0.06
C ALA A 680 -38.61 24.74 1.02
N ARG A 681 -38.61 24.45 2.33
CA ARG A 681 -39.07 25.39 3.35
C ARG A 681 -38.26 26.70 3.35
N ALA A 682 -36.94 26.59 3.31
CA ALA A 682 -36.07 27.77 3.31
C ALA A 682 -36.34 28.65 2.09
N LYS A 683 -36.50 28.07 0.90
CA LYS A 683 -36.73 28.80 -0.35
C LYS A 683 -38.13 29.37 -0.46
N PHE A 684 -39.15 28.64 0.00
CA PHE A 684 -40.51 29.15 0.10
C PHE A 684 -40.56 30.42 0.96
N LEU A 685 -39.92 30.42 2.14
CA LEU A 685 -39.85 31.59 3.00
C LEU A 685 -39.01 32.72 2.38
N ASP A 686 -37.86 32.41 1.77
CA ASP A 686 -36.99 33.37 1.07
C ASP A 686 -37.77 34.11 -0.03
N TYR A 687 -38.48 33.38 -0.90
CA TYR A 687 -39.19 33.95 -2.04
C TYR A 687 -40.50 34.63 -1.68
N THR A 688 -41.21 34.20 -0.64
CA THR A 688 -42.48 34.83 -0.25
C THR A 688 -42.29 36.07 0.63
N THR A 689 -41.12 36.21 1.27
CA THR A 689 -40.79 37.38 2.11
C THR A 689 -39.97 38.43 1.37
N ASP A 690 -39.18 38.04 0.36
CA ASP A 690 -38.40 38.98 -0.46
C ASP A 690 -39.25 39.68 -1.53
N ASN A 691 -39.08 40.98 -1.67
CA ASN A 691 -39.79 41.81 -2.65
C ASN A 691 -39.30 41.57 -4.10
N MET A 692 -38.23 40.81 -4.31
CA MET A 692 -37.72 40.48 -5.65
C MET A 692 -38.54 39.39 -6.37
N SER A 693 -39.27 38.55 -5.63
CA SER A 693 -40.14 37.51 -6.20
C SER A 693 -41.59 37.98 -6.08
N ILE A 694 -42.34 37.87 -7.18
CA ILE A 694 -43.73 38.34 -7.22
C ILE A 694 -44.61 37.14 -7.51
N TYR A 695 -45.47 36.81 -6.56
CA TYR A 695 -46.47 35.74 -6.70
C TYR A 695 -47.89 36.32 -6.81
N PRO A 696 -48.79 35.69 -7.58
CA PRO A 696 -50.15 36.20 -7.83
C PRO A 696 -51.08 36.23 -6.60
N SER A 697 -50.75 35.47 -5.56
CA SER A 697 -51.48 35.38 -4.29
C SER A 697 -50.53 35.00 -3.14
N PRO A 698 -50.90 35.22 -1.87
CA PRO A 698 -50.09 34.81 -0.72
C PRO A 698 -50.18 33.30 -0.41
N THR A 699 -50.86 32.51 -1.25
CA THR A 699 -51.10 31.07 -1.05
C THR A 699 -50.59 30.28 -2.25
N GLY A 700 -49.66 29.34 -2.00
CA GLY A 700 -49.10 28.44 -3.00
C GLY A 700 -48.12 27.45 -2.40
N CYS A 701 -47.48 26.64 -3.25
CA CYS A 701 -46.49 25.65 -2.85
C CYS A 701 -45.24 25.62 -3.73
#